data_AF-A0A6J8BF83-F1
#
_entry.id   AF-A0A6J8BF83-F1
#
_cell.length_a   1.000
_cell.length_b   1.000
_cell.length_c   1.000
_cell.angle_alpha   90.00
_cell.angle_beta   90.00
_cell.angle_gamma   90.00
#
_symmetry.space_group_name_H-M   'P 1'
#
loop_
_entity.id
_entity.type
_entity.pdbx_description
1 polymer ?
#
loop_
_entity_poly.entity_id
_entity_poly.type
_entity_poly.pdbx_seq_one_letter_code
_entity_poly.pdbx_strand_id
1 'polypeptide(L)'
;MKLFKRYSDSHSIIIGGDFNENILNKTDTRRNKYLDFLNENRLYTEENGITFVNCSGKGTSTIDFLLFKQDFKENVICMETMDNVATNVSDHYPVKAKVKYIINAKEKSKCSNSKILPMSSKTLWKKIDKDAYKTLVEKGLDNFSSSLENKCEVDLAFQNMNSLLFNSAKSCCPAPRKRFRKPKLNVMNQEISDAIAMKKKAFYQWKINGRSDDPRNEFYIQKKETTYILRKHCRKAVAMNRIDEREKMMEAKIKNKNLFYRLIKKQRGRLSNHIDELSVGDTVYSTEDNILIGWKHHFENLTKNSIHEHFDYKYQQKIEQEYIDIIDICRAMFQHQSITKNEIEEALKLLNLNKSPDIFGISTENLLYGGQSLIYHLKELLDSTFRLCYIPDEQKLGIVIPLFKNKGSCKDNILNDSGYGGKIGSISCCAPTCADDLAILSNCPYETQILINMAFDFSKREAYLLQPAKSCVIQSKSRHHEKVNANFWTLGKATLPTSKKATHIGICRTDDDSCKATIDENLKKARRTLYSLMGVGLYGENGLDSQTSMSIMNTYIIPIMLYGLEIVIPRGRCLETLNIQFKKILKQLLSLPKTVADPVIYIISGMLPVEAQIDVKILTFYGNITRQEKSSIEWQLAERQLNVKSINMNPISKYQWKSEITSKIQKFWTEKILNQAKLSTSLKYLSLIYTPGRCHPIAKTNSMNSREIIRIPTKLKIATGSYILQAVRAKYINNSELSICKLCNETEETLPHFLLTCKSLEDIRKPILEDLINSCSEELAIFDIRDEYFDILQLIIDPFVYLSMLRNEKAFKVIQKIIDPKCRRLCYNLHCERYRLLQLDDIKKKKKK
;
A
#
# COMPACT_ATOMS: atom_id res chain seq x y z
N MET A 1 -2.56 -17.10 20.61
CA MET A 1 -1.87 -17.23 21.91
C MET A 1 -1.88 -16.00 22.80
N LYS A 2 -1.29 -14.85 22.44
CA LYS A 2 -1.35 -13.65 23.33
C LYS A 2 -2.77 -13.21 23.68
N LEU A 3 -3.70 -13.31 22.71
CA LEU A 3 -5.12 -13.04 22.93
C LEU A 3 -5.76 -14.11 23.83
N PHE A 4 -5.50 -15.39 23.57
CA PHE A 4 -6.01 -16.50 24.38
C PHE A 4 -5.62 -16.35 25.86
N LYS A 5 -4.33 -16.16 26.16
CA LYS A 5 -3.85 -15.95 27.54
C LYS A 5 -4.38 -14.68 28.22
N ARG A 6 -4.77 -13.66 27.45
CA ARG A 6 -5.28 -12.39 28.00
C ARG A 6 -6.76 -12.50 28.41
N TYR A 7 -7.53 -13.33 27.71
CA TYR A 7 -8.98 -13.40 27.86
C TYR A 7 -9.48 -14.75 28.37
N SER A 8 -8.60 -15.74 28.56
CA SER A 8 -8.95 -17.12 28.98
C SER A 8 -9.68 -17.21 30.32
N ASP A 9 -9.49 -16.20 31.16
CA ASP A 9 -10.01 -16.16 32.53
C ASP A 9 -11.33 -15.38 32.62
N SER A 10 -11.64 -14.56 31.61
CA SER A 10 -12.83 -13.70 31.58
C SER A 10 -13.83 -14.05 30.48
N HIS A 11 -13.43 -14.82 29.47
CA HIS A 11 -14.25 -15.13 28.31
C HIS A 11 -14.19 -16.62 27.96
N SER A 12 -15.30 -17.16 27.49
CA SER A 12 -15.31 -18.46 26.78
C SER A 12 -14.75 -18.25 25.37
N ILE A 13 -13.57 -18.82 25.09
CA ILE A 13 -12.87 -18.63 23.82
C ILE A 13 -13.01 -19.88 22.95
N ILE A 14 -13.47 -19.67 21.71
CA ILE A 14 -13.47 -20.67 20.65
C ILE A 14 -12.47 -20.21 19.59
N ILE A 15 -11.54 -21.07 19.20
CA ILE A 15 -10.50 -20.76 18.20
C ILE A 15 -10.78 -21.59 16.94
N GLY A 16 -11.11 -20.94 15.84
CA GLY A 16 -11.24 -21.60 14.53
C GLY A 16 -10.14 -21.20 13.56
N GLY A 17 -9.66 -22.16 12.76
CA GLY A 17 -8.73 -21.85 11.68
C GLY A 17 -8.18 -23.08 10.97
N ASP A 18 -7.40 -22.81 9.92
CA ASP A 18 -6.55 -23.78 9.23
C ASP A 18 -5.23 -23.93 10.01
N PHE A 19 -5.03 -25.09 10.61
CA PHE A 19 -3.86 -25.42 11.40
C PHE A 19 -2.80 -26.18 10.59
N ASN A 20 -3.05 -26.46 9.30
CA ASN A 20 -2.14 -27.16 8.38
C ASN A 20 -1.60 -28.50 8.88
N GLU A 21 -2.31 -29.16 9.80
CA GLU A 21 -1.91 -30.43 10.41
C GLU A 21 -3.06 -31.43 10.37
N ASN A 22 -2.79 -32.66 9.96
CA ASN A 22 -3.82 -33.71 9.93
C ASN A 22 -3.77 -34.53 11.21
N ILE A 23 -4.62 -34.17 12.17
CA ILE A 23 -4.71 -34.87 13.47
C ILE A 23 -5.06 -36.35 13.29
N LEU A 24 -5.70 -36.77 12.20
CA LEU A 24 -6.09 -38.16 11.96
C LEU A 24 -4.96 -39.02 11.40
N ASN A 25 -3.89 -38.43 10.86
CA ASN A 25 -2.78 -39.18 10.25
C ASN A 25 -1.83 -39.74 11.32
N LYS A 26 -2.00 -41.01 11.69
CA LYS A 26 -1.21 -41.68 12.75
C LYS A 26 0.28 -41.82 12.43
N THR A 27 0.69 -41.65 11.17
CA THR A 27 2.10 -41.80 10.75
C THR A 27 2.89 -40.48 10.73
N ASP A 28 2.27 -39.34 11.03
CA ASP A 28 2.91 -38.02 10.96
C ASP A 28 3.53 -37.62 12.31
N THR A 29 4.84 -37.34 12.34
CA THR A 29 5.55 -36.90 13.56
C THR A 29 5.12 -35.52 14.05
N ARG A 30 4.49 -34.70 13.18
CA ARG A 30 3.97 -33.37 13.54
C ARG A 30 2.68 -33.43 14.36
N ARG A 31 1.90 -34.52 14.22
CA ARG A 31 0.71 -34.79 15.03
C ARG A 31 1.01 -34.74 16.52
N ASN A 32 2.09 -35.39 16.96
CA ASN A 32 2.42 -35.48 18.38
C ASN A 32 2.69 -34.10 18.98
N LYS A 33 3.44 -33.24 18.27
CA LYS A 33 3.69 -31.85 18.72
C LYS A 33 2.41 -31.02 18.81
N TYR A 34 1.44 -31.28 17.92
CA TYR A 34 0.16 -30.58 17.96
C TYR A 34 -0.72 -31.08 19.12
N LEU A 35 -0.71 -32.37 19.41
CA LEU A 35 -1.39 -32.95 20.58
C LEU A 35 -0.77 -32.45 21.89
N ASP A 36 0.56 -32.38 21.97
CA ASP A 36 1.27 -31.81 23.12
C ASP A 36 0.85 -30.34 23.34
N PHE A 37 0.77 -29.56 22.25
CA PHE A 37 0.28 -28.17 22.31
C PHE A 37 -1.16 -28.06 22.83
N LEU A 38 -2.08 -28.94 22.40
CA LEU A 38 -3.45 -28.96 22.89
C LEU A 38 -3.50 -29.27 24.39
N ASN A 39 -2.74 -30.28 24.82
CA ASN A 39 -2.66 -30.70 26.23
C ASN A 39 -2.07 -29.59 27.12
N GLU A 40 -0.95 -28.99 26.71
CA GLU A 40 -0.29 -27.90 27.46
C GLU A 40 -1.22 -26.69 27.69
N ASN A 41 -2.14 -26.43 26.75
CA ASN A 41 -3.03 -25.26 26.80
C ASN A 41 -4.47 -25.60 27.23
N ARG A 42 -4.73 -26.86 27.66
CA ARG A 42 -6.06 -27.36 28.05
C ARG A 42 -7.11 -27.08 26.96
N LEU A 43 -6.72 -27.34 25.71
CA LEU A 43 -7.57 -27.20 24.53
C LEU A 43 -8.00 -28.58 24.04
N TYR A 44 -9.21 -28.68 23.52
CA TYR A 44 -9.70 -29.89 22.88
C TYR A 44 -10.43 -29.56 21.57
N THR A 45 -10.44 -30.52 20.65
CA THR A 45 -11.24 -30.52 19.42
C THR A 45 -11.87 -31.90 19.27
N GLU A 46 -13.03 -31.96 18.64
CA GLU A 46 -13.62 -33.24 18.20
C GLU A 46 -13.18 -33.54 16.77
N GLU A 47 -13.26 -34.82 16.38
CA GLU A 47 -13.05 -35.23 14.99
C GLU A 47 -14.23 -34.73 14.15
N ASN A 48 -13.92 -33.93 13.14
CA ASN A 48 -14.90 -33.28 12.29
C ASN A 48 -14.93 -33.84 10.86
N GLY A 49 -14.07 -34.79 10.49
CA GLY A 49 -14.03 -35.41 9.16
C GLY A 49 -13.12 -34.66 8.17
N ILE A 50 -13.32 -34.80 6.86
CA ILE A 50 -12.50 -34.13 5.84
C ILE A 50 -12.85 -32.64 5.80
N THR A 51 -11.86 -31.76 5.89
CA THR A 51 -12.08 -30.30 5.89
C THR A 51 -11.46 -29.61 4.69
N PHE A 52 -10.63 -30.28 3.89
CA PHE A 52 -9.99 -29.70 2.72
C PHE A 52 -9.98 -30.71 1.56
N VAL A 53 -10.23 -30.21 0.35
CA VAL A 53 -10.14 -30.96 -0.89
C VAL A 53 -9.30 -30.19 -1.89
N ASN A 54 -8.27 -30.84 -2.42
CA ASN A 54 -7.39 -30.21 -3.39
C ASN A 54 -8.15 -29.82 -4.67
N CYS A 55 -7.60 -28.85 -5.41
CA CYS A 55 -8.22 -28.34 -6.64
C CYS A 55 -8.43 -29.38 -7.75
N SER A 56 -7.73 -30.52 -7.69
CA SER A 56 -7.87 -31.65 -8.61
C SER A 56 -8.94 -32.67 -8.19
N GLY A 57 -9.52 -32.53 -6.99
CA GLY A 57 -10.48 -33.45 -6.39
C GLY A 57 -9.91 -34.79 -5.92
N LYS A 58 -8.59 -35.01 -6.04
CA LYS A 58 -7.93 -36.32 -5.78
C LYS A 58 -7.26 -36.44 -4.41
N GLY A 59 -7.07 -35.34 -3.69
CA GLY A 59 -6.43 -35.32 -2.38
C GLY A 59 -7.32 -34.62 -1.36
N THR A 60 -7.49 -35.24 -0.20
CA THR A 60 -8.30 -34.72 0.91
C THR A 60 -7.47 -34.67 2.20
N SER A 61 -7.76 -33.71 3.06
CA SER A 61 -7.12 -33.60 4.38
C SER A 61 -8.05 -32.98 5.41
N THR A 62 -7.73 -33.18 6.68
CA THR A 62 -8.43 -32.59 7.84
C THR A 62 -7.47 -31.62 8.50
N ILE A 63 -7.52 -30.36 8.11
CA ILE A 63 -6.59 -29.31 8.57
C ILE A 63 -7.29 -28.15 9.27
N ASP A 64 -8.62 -28.08 9.20
CA ASP A 64 -9.42 -27.03 9.81
C ASP A 64 -10.08 -27.55 11.10
N PHE A 65 -9.82 -26.89 12.22
CA PHE A 65 -10.36 -27.31 13.51
C PHE A 65 -11.03 -26.16 14.25
N LEU A 66 -11.95 -26.51 15.14
CA LEU A 66 -12.45 -25.63 16.18
C LEU A 66 -11.89 -26.13 17.51
N LEU A 67 -11.03 -25.32 18.12
CA LEU A 67 -10.45 -25.60 19.44
C LEU A 67 -11.28 -24.91 20.51
N PHE A 68 -11.62 -25.67 21.53
CA PHE A 68 -12.39 -25.25 22.70
C PHE A 68 -11.54 -25.43 23.95
N LYS A 69 -11.79 -24.63 24.98
CA LYS A 69 -11.23 -24.91 26.31
C LYS A 69 -11.83 -26.21 26.85
N GLN A 70 -11.03 -27.00 27.56
CA GLN A 70 -11.46 -28.31 28.08
C GLN A 70 -12.69 -28.22 28.98
N ASP A 71 -12.82 -27.14 29.74
CA ASP A 71 -13.98 -26.88 30.62
C ASP A 71 -15.26 -26.53 29.84
N PHE A 72 -15.15 -26.15 28.56
CA PHE A 72 -16.29 -25.85 27.67
C PHE A 72 -16.79 -27.10 26.94
N LYS A 73 -16.26 -28.28 27.27
CA LYS A 73 -16.53 -29.52 26.55
C LYS A 73 -17.99 -29.92 26.55
N GLU A 74 -18.63 -29.77 27.70
CA GLU A 74 -20.04 -30.13 27.90
C GLU A 74 -21.01 -29.18 27.18
N ASN A 75 -20.54 -28.00 26.77
CA ASN A 75 -21.32 -27.01 26.03
C ASN A 75 -21.32 -27.27 24.52
N VAL A 76 -20.42 -28.10 24.00
CA VAL A 76 -20.41 -28.47 22.57
C VAL A 76 -21.34 -29.65 22.35
N ILE A 77 -22.41 -29.41 21.59
CA ILE A 77 -23.44 -30.41 21.32
C ILE A 77 -23.00 -31.35 20.20
N CYS A 78 -22.41 -30.80 19.13
CA CYS A 78 -21.86 -31.58 18.03
C CYS A 78 -20.93 -30.73 17.17
N MET A 79 -19.97 -31.40 16.51
CA MET A 79 -19.13 -30.82 15.46
C MET A 79 -19.22 -31.66 14.19
N GLU A 80 -19.59 -31.02 13.07
CA GLU A 80 -19.73 -31.69 11.77
C GLU A 80 -19.05 -30.88 10.66
N THR A 81 -18.36 -31.55 9.75
CA THR A 81 -17.98 -30.91 8.48
C THR A 81 -19.19 -30.84 7.57
N MET A 82 -19.42 -29.63 7.06
CA MET A 82 -20.50 -29.38 6.12
C MET A 82 -20.03 -29.73 4.69
N ASP A 83 -19.80 -31.02 4.45
CA ASP A 83 -19.38 -31.61 3.16
C ASP A 83 -20.34 -31.28 2.00
N ASN A 84 -21.62 -31.11 2.33
CA ASN A 84 -22.73 -31.03 1.41
C ASN A 84 -23.42 -29.66 1.35
N VAL A 85 -22.75 -28.61 1.82
CA VAL A 85 -23.32 -27.27 1.77
C VAL A 85 -23.08 -26.64 0.41
N ALA A 86 -24.16 -26.65 -0.36
CA ALA A 86 -24.32 -25.95 -1.61
C ALA A 86 -24.23 -24.41 -1.49
N THR A 87 -23.68 -23.85 -0.40
CA THR A 87 -23.25 -22.44 -0.20
C THR A 87 -21.74 -22.26 -0.03
N ASN A 88 -20.96 -23.33 0.14
CA ASN A 88 -19.51 -23.28 0.19
C ASN A 88 -18.85 -23.20 -1.22
N VAL A 89 -17.95 -22.24 -1.42
CA VAL A 89 -17.14 -22.06 -2.65
C VAL A 89 -15.65 -22.26 -2.41
N SER A 90 -15.24 -22.55 -1.17
CA SER A 90 -13.86 -22.77 -0.75
C SER A 90 -13.39 -24.19 -1.09
N ASP A 91 -12.08 -24.37 -1.19
CA ASP A 91 -11.36 -25.66 -1.14
C ASP A 91 -11.38 -26.28 0.27
N HIS A 92 -11.83 -25.50 1.26
CA HIS A 92 -12.11 -25.97 2.62
C HIS A 92 -13.61 -26.19 2.84
N TYR A 93 -14.00 -27.29 3.47
CA TYR A 93 -15.34 -27.53 4.01
C TYR A 93 -15.54 -26.80 5.34
N PRO A 94 -16.58 -25.97 5.49
CA PRO A 94 -16.91 -25.34 6.74
C PRO A 94 -17.10 -26.37 7.84
N VAL A 95 -16.47 -26.10 8.99
CA VAL A 95 -16.72 -26.85 10.23
C VAL A 95 -17.84 -26.15 10.97
N LYS A 96 -18.91 -26.87 11.25
CA LYS A 96 -20.05 -26.38 12.02
C LYS A 96 -20.03 -27.02 13.40
N ALA A 97 -19.99 -26.18 14.43
CA ALA A 97 -20.22 -26.60 15.81
C ALA A 97 -21.57 -26.05 16.29
N LYS A 98 -22.36 -26.90 16.96
CA LYS A 98 -23.50 -26.46 17.76
C LYS A 98 -23.07 -26.37 19.21
N VAL A 99 -23.33 -25.23 19.84
CA VAL A 99 -22.97 -24.97 21.25
C VAL A 99 -24.17 -24.50 22.04
N LYS A 100 -24.25 -24.89 23.33
CA LYS A 100 -25.29 -24.47 24.28
C LYS A 100 -24.77 -23.32 25.15
N TYR A 101 -25.49 -22.20 25.17
CA TYR A 101 -25.15 -21.01 25.95
C TYR A 101 -26.41 -20.19 26.30
N ILE A 102 -26.38 -19.50 27.44
CA ILE A 102 -27.49 -18.68 27.99
C ILE A 102 -27.20 -17.19 27.72
N ILE A 103 -28.01 -16.53 26.89
CA ILE A 103 -27.90 -15.09 26.60
C ILE A 103 -28.88 -14.31 27.49
N ASN A 104 -28.38 -13.34 28.26
CA ASN A 104 -29.21 -12.27 28.81
C ASN A 104 -29.41 -11.20 27.73
N ALA A 105 -30.56 -11.22 27.06
CA ALA A 105 -30.87 -10.29 25.97
C ALA A 105 -31.24 -8.91 26.53
N LYS A 106 -30.45 -7.87 26.21
CA LYS A 106 -30.90 -6.46 26.27
C LYS A 106 -31.53 -6.07 24.94
N GLU A 107 -32.69 -5.42 25.02
CA GLU A 107 -33.56 -5.04 23.91
C GLU A 107 -32.87 -4.15 22.86
N LYS A 108 -33.01 -4.51 21.58
CA LYS A 108 -32.63 -3.65 20.45
C LYS A 108 -33.81 -2.74 20.10
N SER A 109 -33.72 -1.47 20.45
CA SER A 109 -34.65 -0.45 19.95
C SER A 109 -34.43 -0.22 18.45
N LYS A 110 -35.51 -0.31 17.67
CA LYS A 110 -35.55 0.12 16.27
C LYS A 110 -35.67 1.64 16.26
N CYS A 111 -34.61 2.36 15.90
CA CYS A 111 -34.72 3.79 15.62
C CYS A 111 -34.96 4.00 14.11
N SER A 112 -35.92 4.88 13.82
CA SER A 112 -36.41 5.24 12.50
C SER A 112 -35.38 6.07 11.71
N ASN A 113 -35.13 5.68 10.46
CA ASN A 113 -34.32 6.42 9.50
C ASN A 113 -34.82 7.86 9.32
N SER A 114 -34.14 8.83 9.90
CA SER A 114 -34.26 10.22 9.48
C SER A 114 -33.55 10.38 8.12
N LYS A 115 -34.25 11.03 7.17
CA LYS A 115 -33.75 11.29 5.81
C LYS A 115 -32.53 12.20 5.88
N ILE A 116 -31.33 11.62 5.91
CA ILE A 116 -30.09 12.35 5.63
C ILE A 116 -30.17 12.83 4.17
N LEU A 117 -30.05 14.15 3.96
CA LEU A 117 -29.98 14.77 2.64
C LEU A 117 -28.96 14.02 1.77
N PRO A 118 -29.33 13.55 0.56
CA PRO A 118 -28.45 12.76 -0.27
C PRO A 118 -27.25 13.61 -0.70
N MET A 119 -26.06 13.23 -0.22
CA MET A 119 -24.78 13.77 -0.66
C MET A 119 -24.74 13.76 -2.21
N SER A 120 -24.63 14.94 -2.82
CA SER A 120 -24.74 15.08 -4.29
C SER A 120 -23.64 14.27 -5.00
N SER A 121 -23.99 13.62 -6.10
CA SER A 121 -23.03 12.80 -6.85
C SER A 121 -22.01 13.66 -7.57
N LYS A 122 -20.72 13.43 -7.32
CA LYS A 122 -19.62 14.14 -7.99
C LYS A 122 -19.77 14.18 -9.52
N THR A 123 -19.75 15.38 -10.08
CA THR A 123 -19.76 15.67 -11.52
C THR A 123 -18.57 15.02 -12.23
N LEU A 124 -18.81 14.34 -13.35
CA LEU A 124 -17.79 13.64 -14.15
C LEU A 124 -17.35 14.50 -15.34
N TRP A 125 -16.48 15.48 -15.09
CA TRP A 125 -15.97 16.43 -16.09
C TRP A 125 -15.32 15.83 -17.35
N LYS A 126 -14.92 14.56 -17.32
CA LYS A 126 -14.40 13.84 -18.51
C LYS A 126 -15.47 13.46 -19.53
N LYS A 127 -16.74 13.49 -19.13
CA LYS A 127 -17.89 13.06 -19.95
C LYS A 127 -18.83 14.21 -20.28
N ILE A 128 -18.50 15.40 -19.79
CA ILE A 128 -19.27 16.62 -20.01
C ILE A 128 -18.75 17.29 -21.26
N ASP A 129 -19.68 17.76 -22.07
CA ASP A 129 -19.40 18.72 -23.12
C ASP A 129 -19.08 20.07 -22.48
N LYS A 130 -17.81 20.48 -22.59
CA LYS A 130 -17.30 21.69 -21.93
C LYS A 130 -17.77 22.96 -22.63
N ASP A 131 -17.94 22.89 -23.95
CA ASP A 131 -18.39 24.05 -24.73
C ASP A 131 -19.88 24.30 -24.45
N ALA A 132 -20.68 23.23 -24.39
CA ALA A 132 -22.08 23.34 -23.95
C ALA A 132 -22.22 23.89 -22.52
N TYR A 133 -21.37 23.43 -21.59
CA TYR A 133 -21.34 23.97 -20.22
C TYR A 133 -21.00 25.46 -20.20
N LYS A 134 -19.95 25.86 -20.93
CA LYS A 134 -19.53 27.26 -21.05
C LYS A 134 -20.67 28.13 -21.58
N THR A 135 -21.34 27.71 -22.66
CA THR A 135 -22.48 28.45 -23.23
C THR A 135 -23.65 28.59 -22.25
N LEU A 136 -23.95 27.55 -21.45
CA LEU A 136 -25.01 27.64 -20.43
C LEU A 136 -24.64 28.60 -19.29
N VAL A 137 -23.38 28.60 -18.86
CA VAL A 137 -22.89 29.53 -17.85
C VAL A 137 -22.92 30.96 -18.38
N GLU A 138 -22.42 31.21 -19.59
CA GLU A 138 -22.43 32.53 -20.22
C GLU A 138 -23.87 33.09 -20.33
N LYS A 139 -24.82 32.30 -20.85
CA LYS A 139 -26.23 32.70 -20.93
C LYS A 139 -26.88 32.95 -19.56
N GLY A 140 -26.47 32.19 -18.53
CA GLY A 140 -27.00 32.38 -17.19
C GLY A 140 -26.48 33.64 -16.51
N LEU A 141 -25.24 34.04 -16.85
CA LEU A 141 -24.59 35.23 -16.32
C LEU A 141 -25.15 36.53 -16.93
N ASP A 142 -25.77 36.50 -18.10
CA ASP A 142 -26.43 37.68 -18.70
C ASP A 142 -27.53 38.29 -17.79
N ASN A 143 -28.06 37.50 -16.85
CA ASN A 143 -29.08 37.94 -15.87
C ASN A 143 -28.49 38.48 -14.56
N PHE A 144 -27.16 38.59 -14.43
CA PHE A 144 -26.52 39.07 -13.22
C PHE A 144 -26.32 40.59 -13.29
N SER A 145 -26.48 41.25 -12.14
CA SER A 145 -26.22 42.68 -12.02
C SER A 145 -24.73 42.98 -12.23
N SER A 146 -24.45 44.04 -12.99
CA SER A 146 -23.08 44.49 -13.30
C SER A 146 -22.35 45.12 -12.11
N SER A 147 -23.08 45.55 -11.06
CA SER A 147 -22.54 46.13 -9.84
C SER A 147 -23.29 45.60 -8.62
N LEU A 148 -22.55 45.37 -7.52
CA LEU A 148 -23.11 44.95 -6.23
C LEU A 148 -22.79 46.03 -5.18
N GLU A 149 -23.82 46.72 -4.70
CA GLU A 149 -23.69 47.92 -3.86
C GLU A 149 -23.89 47.64 -2.37
N ASN A 150 -24.59 46.56 -2.02
CA ASN A 150 -24.89 46.22 -0.64
C ASN A 150 -24.66 44.73 -0.31
N LYS A 151 -24.63 44.43 1.00
CA LYS A 151 -24.35 43.09 1.53
C LYS A 151 -25.35 42.03 1.03
N CYS A 152 -26.63 42.39 0.96
CA CYS A 152 -27.70 41.50 0.47
C CYS A 152 -27.50 41.10 -0.99
N GLU A 153 -27.11 42.04 -1.84
CA GLU A 153 -26.80 41.77 -3.26
C GLU A 153 -25.59 40.85 -3.41
N VAL A 154 -24.57 41.02 -2.57
CA VAL A 154 -23.40 40.13 -2.56
C VAL A 154 -23.79 38.70 -2.18
N ASP A 155 -24.62 38.51 -1.14
CA ASP A 155 -25.13 37.19 -0.78
C ASP A 155 -25.91 36.58 -1.93
N LEU A 156 -26.92 37.29 -2.46
CA LEU A 156 -27.77 36.80 -3.54
C LEU A 156 -26.97 36.45 -4.79
N ALA A 157 -25.98 37.27 -5.17
CA ALA A 157 -25.09 37.00 -6.29
C ALA A 157 -24.26 35.73 -6.06
N PHE A 158 -23.78 35.50 -4.84
CA PHE A 158 -23.06 34.27 -4.49
C PHE A 158 -23.98 33.03 -4.60
N GLN A 159 -25.20 33.07 -4.04
CA GLN A 159 -26.15 31.95 -4.10
C GLN A 159 -26.55 31.63 -5.55
N ASN A 160 -26.84 32.68 -6.33
CA ASN A 160 -27.23 32.56 -7.72
C ASN A 160 -26.09 31.98 -8.57
N MET A 161 -24.85 32.42 -8.32
CA MET A 161 -23.68 31.92 -9.04
C MET A 161 -23.44 30.44 -8.74
N ASN A 162 -23.50 30.03 -7.46
CA ASN A 162 -23.38 28.62 -7.08
C ASN A 162 -24.49 27.77 -7.71
N SER A 163 -25.73 28.25 -7.65
CA SER A 163 -26.88 27.55 -8.24
C SER A 163 -26.74 27.42 -9.76
N LEU A 164 -26.31 28.48 -10.45
CA LEU A 164 -26.05 28.48 -11.89
C LEU A 164 -24.98 27.45 -12.26
N LEU A 165 -23.80 27.51 -11.62
CA LEU A 165 -22.68 26.62 -11.92
C LEU A 165 -23.05 25.15 -11.66
N PHE A 166 -23.76 24.88 -10.56
CA PHE A 166 -24.22 23.53 -10.23
C PHE A 166 -25.26 23.02 -11.25
N ASN A 167 -26.28 23.82 -11.57
CA ASN A 167 -27.35 23.43 -12.48
C ASN A 167 -26.85 23.27 -13.92
N SER A 168 -25.98 24.16 -14.40
CA SER A 168 -25.33 24.03 -15.72
C SER A 168 -24.51 22.74 -15.79
N ALA A 169 -23.71 22.45 -14.76
CA ALA A 169 -22.92 21.21 -14.72
C ALA A 169 -23.79 19.95 -14.66
N LYS A 170 -24.89 19.99 -13.89
CA LYS A 170 -25.84 18.89 -13.77
C LYS A 170 -26.59 18.63 -15.08
N SER A 171 -26.99 19.68 -15.78
CA SER A 171 -27.70 19.60 -17.07
C SER A 171 -26.80 19.01 -18.17
N CYS A 172 -25.51 19.34 -18.16
CA CYS A 172 -24.54 18.74 -19.09
C CYS A 172 -24.06 17.35 -18.64
N CYS A 173 -24.34 16.93 -17.40
CA CYS A 173 -23.91 15.64 -16.89
C CYS A 173 -24.91 14.53 -17.28
N PRO A 174 -24.46 13.45 -17.95
CA PRO A 174 -25.35 12.34 -18.26
C PRO A 174 -25.91 11.72 -16.97
N ALA A 175 -27.23 11.47 -16.95
CA ALA A 175 -27.93 10.94 -15.79
C ALA A 175 -27.25 9.66 -15.27
N PRO A 176 -27.02 9.54 -13.94
CA PRO A 176 -26.43 8.34 -13.38
C PRO A 176 -27.32 7.14 -13.68
N ARG A 177 -26.78 6.11 -14.35
CA ARG A 177 -27.51 4.84 -14.58
C ARG A 177 -28.03 4.32 -13.24
N LYS A 178 -29.36 4.25 -13.06
CA LYS A 178 -29.99 3.66 -11.87
C LYS A 178 -29.45 2.25 -11.68
N ARG A 179 -28.57 2.06 -10.69
CA ARG A 179 -28.06 0.74 -10.33
C ARG A 179 -29.08 0.07 -9.42
N PHE A 180 -29.92 -0.78 -10.00
CA PHE A 180 -30.70 -1.72 -9.19
C PHE A 180 -29.72 -2.58 -8.39
N ARG A 181 -29.78 -2.48 -7.05
CA ARG A 181 -29.05 -3.34 -6.10
C ARG A 181 -29.64 -4.75 -6.16
N LYS A 182 -29.41 -5.47 -7.25
CA LYS A 182 -29.40 -6.93 -7.18
C LYS A 182 -28.02 -7.32 -6.65
N PRO A 183 -27.88 -8.30 -5.73
CA PRO A 183 -26.61 -8.94 -5.48
C PRO A 183 -26.20 -9.60 -6.80
N LYS A 184 -25.45 -8.88 -7.63
CA LYS A 184 -24.98 -9.39 -8.91
C LYS A 184 -23.85 -10.37 -8.59
N LEU A 185 -23.94 -11.57 -9.14
CA LEU A 185 -22.74 -12.33 -9.41
C LEU A 185 -21.76 -11.41 -10.14
N ASN A 186 -20.58 -11.20 -9.55
CA ASN A 186 -19.56 -10.29 -10.08
C ASN A 186 -18.94 -10.78 -11.40
N VAL A 187 -19.33 -11.99 -11.82
CA VAL A 187 -18.89 -12.67 -13.04
C VAL A 187 -20.13 -13.27 -13.73
N MET A 188 -20.22 -13.09 -15.04
CA MET A 188 -21.30 -13.64 -15.86
C MET A 188 -20.71 -14.01 -17.22
N ASN A 189 -20.96 -15.23 -17.67
CA ASN A 189 -20.63 -15.74 -19.00
C ASN A 189 -21.70 -16.78 -19.40
N GLN A 190 -21.62 -17.33 -20.62
CA GLN A 190 -22.61 -18.28 -21.12
C GLN A 190 -22.72 -19.53 -20.23
N GLU A 191 -21.59 -20.15 -19.86
CA GLU A 191 -21.55 -21.32 -18.98
C GLU A 191 -22.26 -21.08 -17.62
N ILE A 192 -22.10 -19.89 -17.04
CA ILE A 192 -22.76 -19.49 -15.80
C ILE A 192 -24.26 -19.28 -16.01
N SER A 193 -24.66 -18.64 -17.11
CA SER A 193 -26.07 -18.44 -17.44
C SER A 193 -26.80 -19.78 -17.60
N ASP A 194 -26.18 -20.72 -18.32
CA ASP A 194 -26.71 -22.07 -18.52
C ASP A 194 -26.79 -22.83 -17.20
N ALA A 195 -25.74 -22.76 -16.37
CA ALA A 195 -25.74 -23.37 -15.04
C ALA A 195 -26.79 -22.73 -14.09
N ILE A 196 -27.09 -21.43 -14.21
CA ILE A 196 -28.19 -20.78 -13.48
C ILE A 196 -29.53 -21.35 -13.95
N ALA A 197 -29.73 -21.53 -15.26
CA ALA A 197 -30.96 -22.10 -15.81
C ALA A 197 -31.18 -23.54 -15.32
N MET A 198 -30.13 -24.38 -15.41
CA MET A 198 -30.16 -25.77 -14.91
C MET A 198 -30.43 -25.84 -13.41
N LYS A 199 -29.78 -24.99 -12.61
CA LYS A 199 -30.04 -24.89 -11.17
C LYS A 199 -31.48 -24.50 -10.87
N LYS A 200 -32.04 -23.53 -11.60
CA LYS A 200 -33.46 -23.14 -11.43
C LYS A 200 -34.41 -24.29 -11.75
N LYS A 201 -34.15 -25.04 -12.83
CA LYS A 201 -34.92 -26.23 -13.21
C LYS A 201 -34.86 -27.30 -12.11
N ALA A 202 -33.66 -27.67 -11.66
CA ALA A 202 -33.47 -28.65 -10.59
C ALA A 202 -34.08 -28.20 -9.25
N PHE A 203 -33.98 -26.90 -8.92
CA PHE A 203 -34.64 -26.34 -7.74
C PHE A 203 -36.16 -26.43 -7.82
N TYR A 204 -36.74 -26.15 -9.00
CA TYR A 204 -38.18 -26.26 -9.20
C TYR A 204 -38.66 -27.71 -9.08
N GLN A 205 -37.92 -28.66 -9.70
CA GLN A 205 -38.18 -30.10 -9.60
C GLN A 205 -38.12 -30.60 -8.15
N TRP A 206 -37.12 -30.20 -7.38
CA TRP A 206 -37.05 -30.49 -5.94
C TRP A 206 -38.21 -29.85 -5.15
N LYS A 207 -38.63 -28.63 -5.54
CA LYS A 207 -39.72 -27.91 -4.87
C LYS A 207 -41.07 -28.58 -5.07
N ILE A 208 -41.37 -29.07 -6.27
CA ILE A 208 -42.64 -29.76 -6.58
C ILE A 208 -42.67 -31.18 -6.00
N ASN A 209 -41.52 -31.85 -5.87
CA ASN A 209 -41.38 -33.19 -5.28
C ASN A 209 -41.21 -33.15 -3.74
N GLY A 210 -42.00 -32.31 -3.06
CA GLY A 210 -42.12 -32.33 -1.60
C GLY A 210 -40.95 -31.77 -0.80
N ARG A 211 -39.90 -31.21 -1.44
CA ARG A 211 -38.73 -30.60 -0.78
C ARG A 211 -37.99 -31.52 0.20
N SER A 212 -37.90 -32.81 -0.13
CA SER A 212 -37.18 -33.78 0.71
C SER A 212 -35.71 -33.36 0.91
N ASP A 213 -35.24 -33.42 2.16
CA ASP A 213 -33.83 -33.21 2.53
C ASP A 213 -33.07 -34.55 2.68
N ASP A 214 -33.67 -35.70 2.31
CA ASP A 214 -33.00 -37.01 2.35
C ASP A 214 -31.80 -37.03 1.38
N PRO A 215 -30.59 -37.34 1.85
CA PRO A 215 -29.39 -37.47 1.01
C PRO A 215 -29.50 -38.46 -0.16
N ARG A 216 -30.44 -39.40 -0.12
CA ARG A 216 -30.69 -40.42 -1.17
C ARG A 216 -31.74 -39.98 -2.20
N ASN A 217 -32.42 -38.84 -1.98
CA ASN A 217 -33.43 -38.35 -2.89
C ASN A 217 -32.80 -37.79 -4.18
N GLU A 218 -33.22 -38.29 -5.33
CA GLU A 218 -32.68 -37.93 -6.64
C GLU A 218 -32.79 -36.43 -6.95
N PHE A 219 -33.94 -35.80 -6.67
CA PHE A 219 -34.14 -34.37 -6.91
C PHE A 219 -33.29 -33.49 -5.98
N TYR A 220 -33.05 -33.96 -4.75
CA TYR A 220 -32.16 -33.29 -3.80
C TYR A 220 -30.69 -33.38 -4.25
N ILE A 221 -30.24 -34.54 -4.73
CA ILE A 221 -28.91 -34.76 -5.33
C ILE A 221 -28.74 -33.85 -6.56
N GLN A 222 -29.69 -33.87 -7.50
CA GLN A 222 -29.64 -33.07 -8.72
C GLN A 222 -29.62 -31.55 -8.44
N LYS A 223 -30.35 -31.09 -7.42
CA LYS A 223 -30.28 -29.69 -6.93
C LYS A 223 -28.89 -29.35 -6.37
N LYS A 224 -28.26 -30.28 -5.64
CA LYS A 224 -26.89 -30.09 -5.10
C LYS A 224 -25.85 -30.04 -6.23
N GLU A 225 -25.90 -30.99 -7.17
CA GLU A 225 -24.98 -31.07 -8.31
C GLU A 225 -25.03 -29.82 -9.20
N THR A 226 -26.22 -29.41 -9.61
CA THR A 226 -26.39 -28.18 -10.44
C THR A 226 -25.92 -26.93 -9.70
N THR A 227 -26.09 -26.88 -8.37
CA THR A 227 -25.55 -25.79 -7.56
C THR A 227 -24.02 -25.84 -7.48
N TYR A 228 -23.41 -27.03 -7.38
CA TYR A 228 -21.96 -27.22 -7.43
C TYR A 228 -21.36 -26.81 -8.79
N ILE A 229 -22.00 -27.21 -9.89
CA ILE A 229 -21.59 -26.85 -11.26
C ILE A 229 -21.61 -25.34 -11.45
N LEU A 230 -22.70 -24.66 -11.08
CA LEU A 230 -22.77 -23.19 -11.14
C LEU A 230 -21.60 -22.53 -10.39
N ARG A 231 -21.26 -23.02 -9.20
CA ARG A 231 -20.14 -22.49 -8.40
C ARG A 231 -18.80 -22.74 -9.05
N LYS A 232 -18.60 -23.92 -9.63
CA LYS A 232 -17.38 -24.27 -10.37
C LYS A 232 -17.14 -23.28 -11.51
N HIS A 233 -18.17 -22.98 -12.30
CA HIS A 233 -18.08 -21.98 -13.37
C HIS A 233 -17.83 -20.57 -12.83
N CYS A 234 -18.49 -20.18 -11.74
CA CYS A 234 -18.24 -18.89 -11.08
C CYS A 234 -16.79 -18.77 -10.60
N ARG A 235 -16.21 -19.82 -9.99
CA ARG A 235 -14.81 -19.84 -9.55
C ARG A 235 -13.85 -19.66 -10.72
N LYS A 236 -14.05 -20.44 -11.80
CA LYS A 236 -13.25 -20.34 -13.03
C LYS A 236 -13.30 -18.92 -13.58
N ALA A 237 -14.49 -18.34 -13.67
CA ALA A 237 -14.68 -16.97 -14.16
C ALA A 237 -14.05 -15.90 -13.24
N VAL A 238 -14.11 -16.04 -11.91
CA VAL A 238 -13.44 -15.12 -10.98
C VAL A 238 -11.92 -15.21 -11.10
N ALA A 239 -11.37 -16.42 -11.22
CA ALA A 239 -9.95 -16.63 -11.42
C ALA A 239 -9.47 -16.02 -12.75
N MET A 240 -10.22 -16.23 -13.84
CA MET A 240 -9.94 -15.61 -15.14
C MET A 240 -10.04 -14.07 -15.07
N ASN A 241 -11.08 -13.52 -14.43
CA ASN A 241 -11.20 -12.06 -14.28
C ASN A 241 -10.04 -11.45 -13.47
N ARG A 242 -9.52 -12.15 -12.45
CA ARG A 242 -8.31 -11.71 -11.72
C ARG A 242 -7.07 -11.68 -12.63
N ILE A 243 -6.94 -12.68 -13.51
CA ILE A 243 -5.89 -12.71 -14.54
C ILE A 243 -6.07 -11.51 -15.48
N ASP A 244 -7.25 -11.33 -16.07
CA ASP A 244 -7.54 -10.24 -17.00
C ASP A 244 -7.30 -8.85 -16.37
N GLU A 245 -7.66 -8.66 -15.09
CA GLU A 245 -7.42 -7.40 -14.40
C GLU A 245 -5.91 -7.11 -14.19
N ARG A 246 -5.09 -8.14 -13.97
CA ARG A 246 -3.63 -8.00 -13.89
C ARG A 246 -3.05 -7.64 -15.25
N GLU A 247 -3.49 -8.30 -16.31
CA GLU A 247 -3.05 -8.01 -17.68
C GLU A 247 -3.40 -6.57 -18.07
N LYS A 248 -4.63 -6.14 -17.79
CA LYS A 248 -5.07 -4.74 -17.96
C LYS A 248 -4.23 -3.77 -17.15
N MET A 249 -3.79 -4.15 -15.95
CA MET A 249 -2.95 -3.31 -15.12
C MET A 249 -1.54 -3.16 -15.71
N MET A 250 -0.92 -4.26 -16.16
CA MET A 250 0.39 -4.24 -16.79
C MET A 250 0.37 -3.44 -18.10
N GLU A 251 -0.70 -3.56 -18.89
CA GLU A 251 -0.92 -2.73 -20.07
C GLU A 251 -1.12 -1.24 -19.72
N ALA A 252 -1.96 -0.96 -18.72
CA ALA A 252 -2.24 0.41 -18.28
C ALA A 252 -1.00 1.13 -17.76
N LYS A 253 -0.03 0.42 -17.17
CA LYS A 253 1.24 1.03 -16.76
C LYS A 253 1.96 1.71 -17.93
N ILE A 254 1.95 1.11 -19.11
CA ILE A 254 2.64 1.64 -20.30
C ILE A 254 1.79 2.74 -20.95
N LYS A 255 0.49 2.50 -21.12
CA LYS A 255 -0.39 3.36 -21.91
C LYS A 255 -1.09 4.48 -21.11
N ASN A 256 -1.46 4.22 -19.84
CA ASN A 256 -2.32 5.11 -19.04
C ASN A 256 -2.08 5.02 -17.52
N LYS A 257 -1.20 5.88 -17.00
CA LYS A 257 -0.84 5.95 -15.56
C LYS A 257 -2.07 6.11 -14.63
N ASN A 258 -3.07 6.89 -15.03
CA ASN A 258 -4.27 7.11 -14.22
C ASN A 258 -5.11 5.85 -14.08
N LEU A 259 -5.26 5.10 -15.17
CA LEU A 259 -5.94 3.80 -15.16
C LEU A 259 -5.19 2.80 -14.27
N PHE A 260 -3.86 2.77 -14.39
CA PHE A 260 -2.99 1.91 -13.57
C PHE A 260 -3.22 2.11 -12.07
N TYR A 261 -3.10 3.35 -11.58
CA TYR A 261 -3.31 3.63 -10.15
C TYR A 261 -4.76 3.41 -9.70
N ARG A 262 -5.74 3.63 -10.58
CA ARG A 262 -7.15 3.35 -10.29
C ARG A 262 -7.41 1.85 -10.12
N LEU A 263 -6.79 1.00 -10.96
CA LEU A 263 -6.90 -0.45 -10.86
C LEU A 263 -6.25 -0.96 -9.57
N ILE A 264 -5.08 -0.45 -9.20
CA ILE A 264 -4.43 -0.76 -7.92
C ILE A 264 -5.36 -0.38 -6.75
N LYS A 265 -5.94 0.83 -6.76
CA LYS A 265 -6.84 1.30 -5.69
C LYS A 265 -8.13 0.47 -5.60
N LYS A 266 -8.61 -0.07 -6.72
CA LYS A 266 -9.80 -0.94 -6.76
C LYS A 266 -9.53 -2.29 -6.09
N GLN A 267 -8.34 -2.86 -6.31
CA GLN A 267 -7.95 -4.19 -5.82
C GLN A 267 -7.32 -4.16 -4.43
N ARG A 268 -6.71 -3.04 -4.03
CA ARG A 268 -6.30 -2.82 -2.66
C ARG A 268 -7.55 -2.89 -1.79
N GLY A 269 -7.61 -3.89 -0.91
CA GLY A 269 -8.71 -4.01 0.05
C GLY A 269 -8.93 -2.65 0.70
N ARG A 270 -10.17 -2.16 0.71
CA ARG A 270 -10.49 -1.02 1.57
C ARG A 270 -10.18 -1.51 2.99
N LEU A 271 -9.27 -0.83 3.68
CA LEU A 271 -9.29 -0.93 5.14
C LEU A 271 -10.74 -0.61 5.50
N SER A 272 -11.42 -1.51 6.20
CA SER A 272 -12.73 -1.17 6.72
C SER A 272 -12.48 -0.05 7.70
N ASN A 273 -12.69 1.18 7.24
CA ASN A 273 -12.86 2.33 8.11
C ASN A 273 -14.23 2.25 8.81
N HIS A 274 -14.85 1.07 8.82
CA HIS A 274 -16.03 0.84 9.61
C HIS A 274 -15.54 0.82 11.05
N ILE A 275 -15.86 1.90 11.73
CA ILE A 275 -15.76 1.98 13.17
C ILE A 275 -16.95 1.18 13.64
N ASP A 276 -16.70 -0.01 14.20
CA ASP A 276 -17.77 -0.83 14.78
C ASP A 276 -18.22 -0.22 16.12
N GLU A 277 -17.29 0.46 16.82
CA GLU A 277 -17.51 1.12 18.09
C GLU A 277 -16.67 2.41 18.20
N LEU A 278 -17.32 3.53 18.55
CA LEU A 278 -16.68 4.80 18.87
C LEU A 278 -16.82 5.05 20.37
N SER A 279 -15.71 5.14 21.10
CA SER A 279 -15.68 5.57 22.49
C SER A 279 -15.41 7.09 22.56
N VAL A 280 -16.33 7.86 23.13
CA VAL A 280 -16.15 9.29 23.43
C VAL A 280 -16.35 9.48 24.93
N GLY A 281 -15.27 9.77 25.67
CA GLY A 281 -15.30 9.76 27.13
C GLY A 281 -15.69 8.37 27.65
N ASP A 282 -16.67 8.31 28.55
CA ASP A 282 -17.20 7.06 29.13
C ASP A 282 -18.33 6.42 28.30
N THR A 283 -18.71 7.04 27.18
CA THR A 283 -19.84 6.57 26.35
C THR A 283 -19.33 5.84 25.10
N VAL A 284 -19.90 4.67 24.82
CA VAL A 284 -19.58 3.86 23.64
C VAL A 284 -20.75 3.85 22.66
N TYR A 285 -20.50 4.23 21.42
CA TYR A 285 -21.46 4.27 20.32
C TYR A 285 -21.16 3.12 19.36
N SER A 286 -22.11 2.21 19.10
CA SER A 286 -21.87 0.95 18.38
C SER A 286 -22.68 0.75 17.09
N THR A 287 -23.46 1.74 16.67
CA THR A 287 -24.20 1.71 15.40
C THR A 287 -23.80 2.89 14.52
N GLU A 288 -23.89 2.77 13.19
CA GLU A 288 -23.44 3.80 12.25
C GLU A 288 -24.03 5.18 12.55
N ASP A 289 -25.34 5.25 12.83
CA ASP A 289 -26.02 6.50 13.20
C ASP A 289 -25.57 7.03 14.56
N ASN A 290 -25.43 6.15 15.56
CA ASN A 290 -24.96 6.54 16.89
C ASN A 290 -23.50 6.97 16.87
N ILE A 291 -22.67 6.42 16.00
CA ILE A 291 -21.28 6.82 15.82
C ILE A 291 -21.20 8.21 15.20
N LEU A 292 -22.07 8.54 14.24
CA LEU A 292 -22.18 9.90 13.71
C LEU A 292 -22.64 10.89 14.78
N ILE A 293 -23.61 10.51 15.61
CA ILE A 293 -24.05 11.30 16.77
C ILE A 293 -22.90 11.45 17.78
N GLY A 294 -22.16 10.39 18.05
CA GLY A 294 -20.99 10.40 18.95
C GLY A 294 -19.88 11.32 18.44
N TRP A 295 -19.59 11.31 17.14
CA TRP A 295 -18.67 12.27 16.52
C TRP A 295 -19.20 13.70 16.61
N LYS A 296 -20.49 13.92 16.31
CA LYS A 296 -21.14 15.23 16.43
C LYS A 296 -20.99 15.75 17.85
N HIS A 297 -21.40 14.97 18.87
CA HIS A 297 -21.26 15.34 20.27
C HIS A 297 -19.80 15.58 20.67
N HIS A 298 -18.86 14.73 20.22
CA HIS A 298 -17.44 14.91 20.51
C HIS A 298 -16.91 16.25 19.99
N PHE A 299 -17.16 16.57 18.73
CA PHE A 299 -16.69 17.81 18.12
C PHE A 299 -17.45 19.04 18.63
N GLU A 300 -18.76 18.93 18.89
CA GLU A 300 -19.52 19.97 19.58
C GLU A 300 -19.00 20.21 20.99
N ASN A 301 -18.60 19.17 21.72
CA ASN A 301 -18.04 19.33 23.06
C ASN A 301 -16.63 19.91 23.01
N LEU A 302 -15.83 19.58 21.99
CA LEU A 302 -14.52 20.22 21.77
C LEU A 302 -14.68 21.73 21.48
N THR A 303 -15.71 22.13 20.74
CA THR A 303 -16.00 23.55 20.51
C THR A 303 -16.69 24.22 21.70
N LYS A 304 -17.51 23.49 22.46
CA LYS A 304 -18.13 23.98 23.71
C LYS A 304 -17.11 24.15 24.83
N ASN A 305 -16.08 23.30 24.94
CA ASN A 305 -15.04 23.44 25.96
C ASN A 305 -14.05 24.58 25.68
N SER A 306 -14.04 25.16 24.47
CA SER A 306 -13.35 26.43 24.18
C SER A 306 -14.24 27.65 24.42
N ILE A 307 -15.53 27.45 24.64
CA ILE A 307 -16.44 28.49 25.09
C ILE A 307 -16.37 28.42 26.62
N HIS A 308 -15.83 29.46 27.25
CA HIS A 308 -15.96 29.67 28.69
C HIS A 308 -17.39 29.32 29.14
N GLU A 309 -17.60 28.81 30.35
CA GLU A 309 -18.90 28.37 30.91
C GLU A 309 -20.07 29.36 30.75
N HIS A 310 -19.78 30.60 30.36
CA HIS A 310 -20.75 31.53 29.80
C HIS A 310 -20.26 31.95 28.42
N PHE A 311 -21.00 31.58 27.36
CA PHE A 311 -20.94 32.35 26.12
C PHE A 311 -21.35 33.77 26.48
N ASP A 312 -20.36 34.64 26.67
CA ASP A 312 -20.59 35.99 27.15
C ASP A 312 -21.10 36.82 25.97
N TYR A 313 -22.42 36.97 25.89
CA TYR A 313 -23.07 37.83 24.90
C TYR A 313 -22.50 39.26 24.96
N LYS A 314 -22.04 39.73 26.12
CA LYS A 314 -21.34 41.02 26.23
C LYS A 314 -19.97 40.97 25.57
N TYR A 315 -19.23 39.87 25.69
CA TYR A 315 -17.97 39.68 24.97
C TYR A 315 -18.17 39.58 23.46
N GLN A 316 -19.20 38.86 22.99
CA GLN A 316 -19.54 38.86 21.55
C GLN A 316 -19.86 40.28 21.07
N GLN A 317 -20.74 41.00 21.75
CA GLN A 317 -21.06 42.39 21.40
C GLN A 317 -19.82 43.29 21.45
N LYS A 318 -18.94 43.09 22.43
CA LYS A 318 -17.66 43.80 22.52
C LYS A 318 -16.75 43.49 21.34
N ILE A 319 -16.62 42.22 20.95
CA ILE A 319 -15.83 41.81 19.78
C ILE A 319 -16.46 42.33 18.48
N GLU A 320 -17.78 42.32 18.35
CA GLU A 320 -18.47 42.89 17.20
C GLU A 320 -18.25 44.40 17.13
N GLN A 321 -18.26 45.10 18.26
CA GLN A 321 -17.94 46.52 18.33
C GLN A 321 -16.47 46.80 18.01
N GLU A 322 -15.53 46.05 18.61
CA GLU A 322 -14.10 46.13 18.29
C GLU A 322 -13.83 45.81 16.82
N TYR A 323 -14.59 44.89 16.23
CA TYR A 323 -14.49 44.54 14.81
C TYR A 323 -14.99 45.69 13.91
N ILE A 324 -16.06 46.38 14.31
CA ILE A 324 -16.51 47.61 13.64
C ILE A 324 -15.42 48.68 13.70
N ASP A 325 -14.83 48.89 14.89
CA ASP A 325 -13.76 49.87 15.07
C ASP A 325 -12.53 49.51 14.22
N ILE A 326 -12.16 48.23 14.15
CA ILE A 326 -11.08 47.73 13.27
C ILE A 326 -11.42 47.96 11.79
N ILE A 327 -12.67 47.69 11.36
CA ILE A 327 -13.10 47.96 9.98
C ILE A 327 -12.94 49.44 9.65
N ASP A 328 -13.34 50.33 10.55
CA ASP A 328 -13.27 51.77 10.32
C ASP A 328 -11.81 52.27 10.28
N ILE A 329 -10.94 51.75 11.16
CA ILE A 329 -9.49 51.98 11.10
C ILE A 329 -8.91 51.47 9.78
N CYS A 330 -9.25 50.24 9.37
CA CYS A 330 -8.77 49.65 8.12
C CYS A 330 -9.23 50.46 6.90
N ARG A 331 -10.48 50.94 6.87
CA ARG A 331 -11.01 51.81 5.82
C ARG A 331 -10.29 53.15 5.76
N ALA A 332 -9.93 53.71 6.90
CA ALA A 332 -9.17 54.97 6.96
C ALA A 332 -7.70 54.79 6.53
N MET A 333 -7.10 53.63 6.82
CA MET A 333 -5.69 53.36 6.54
C MET A 333 -5.42 52.77 5.15
N PHE A 334 -6.39 52.06 4.56
CA PHE A 334 -6.18 51.31 3.32
C PHE A 334 -7.38 51.39 2.40
N GLN A 335 -7.17 51.99 1.22
CA GLN A 335 -8.17 51.99 0.15
C GLN A 335 -7.97 50.73 -0.70
N HIS A 336 -9.01 49.90 -0.78
CA HIS A 336 -8.98 48.66 -1.56
C HIS A 336 -8.62 48.94 -3.02
N GLN A 337 -7.60 48.24 -3.53
CA GLN A 337 -7.24 48.25 -4.94
C GLN A 337 -8.06 47.19 -5.68
N SER A 338 -8.71 47.58 -6.78
CA SER A 338 -9.61 46.66 -7.49
C SER A 338 -8.86 45.44 -8.00
N ILE A 339 -9.44 44.25 -7.78
CA ILE A 339 -8.85 42.98 -8.20
C ILE A 339 -8.77 42.95 -9.73
N THR A 340 -7.61 42.59 -10.28
CA THR A 340 -7.43 42.49 -11.73
C THR A 340 -7.93 41.15 -12.26
N LYS A 341 -8.31 41.11 -13.55
CA LYS A 341 -8.67 39.86 -14.22
C LYS A 341 -7.52 38.85 -14.23
N ASN A 342 -6.29 39.33 -14.39
CA ASN A 342 -5.09 38.50 -14.41
C ASN A 342 -4.87 37.78 -13.07
N GLU A 343 -5.10 38.45 -11.94
CA GLU A 343 -4.97 37.83 -10.61
C GLU A 343 -5.94 36.66 -10.44
N ILE A 344 -7.19 36.79 -10.92
CA ILE A 344 -8.17 35.71 -10.88
C ILE A 344 -7.73 34.54 -11.77
N GLU A 345 -7.25 34.83 -12.97
CA GLU A 345 -6.74 33.79 -13.88
C GLU A 345 -5.52 33.04 -13.30
N GLU A 346 -4.61 33.75 -12.65
CA GLU A 346 -3.47 33.14 -11.96
C GLU A 346 -3.92 32.31 -10.76
N ALA A 347 -4.86 32.80 -9.96
CA ALA A 347 -5.43 32.07 -8.84
C ALA A 347 -6.12 30.77 -9.31
N LEU A 348 -6.90 30.82 -10.39
CA LEU A 348 -7.55 29.65 -10.98
C LEU A 348 -6.54 28.61 -11.48
N LYS A 349 -5.39 29.03 -12.02
CA LYS A 349 -4.31 28.11 -12.45
C LYS A 349 -3.65 27.39 -11.27
N LEU A 350 -3.64 27.99 -10.09
CA LEU A 350 -3.10 27.38 -8.86
C LEU A 350 -4.05 26.37 -8.23
N LEU A 351 -5.35 26.39 -8.57
CA LEU A 351 -6.32 25.46 -8.02
C LEU A 351 -6.07 24.02 -8.51
N ASN A 352 -6.13 23.09 -7.56
CA ASN A 352 -5.92 21.68 -7.84
C ASN A 352 -7.17 21.04 -8.46
N LEU A 353 -7.04 20.50 -9.66
CA LEU A 353 -8.12 19.75 -10.31
C LEU A 353 -8.46 18.43 -9.59
N ASN A 354 -9.66 17.90 -9.86
CA ASN A 354 -10.20 16.64 -9.37
C ASN A 354 -10.36 16.54 -7.84
N LYS A 355 -10.34 17.66 -7.13
CA LYS A 355 -10.65 17.71 -5.70
C LYS A 355 -12.14 17.41 -5.44
N SER A 356 -12.49 17.21 -4.18
CA SER A 356 -13.91 17.06 -3.80
C SER A 356 -14.62 18.38 -4.02
N PRO A 357 -15.89 18.37 -4.47
CA PRO A 357 -16.68 19.59 -4.51
C PRO A 357 -16.92 20.12 -3.09
N ASP A 358 -17.28 21.39 -3.01
CA ASP A 358 -17.70 22.05 -1.78
C ASP A 358 -19.12 21.61 -1.33
N ILE A 359 -19.68 22.36 -0.37
CA ILE A 359 -20.99 22.11 0.23
C ILE A 359 -22.15 22.28 -0.78
N PHE A 360 -21.92 23.09 -1.81
CA PHE A 360 -22.88 23.41 -2.88
C PHE A 360 -22.68 22.54 -4.13
N GLY A 361 -21.71 21.62 -4.11
CA GLY A 361 -21.42 20.75 -5.25
C GLY A 361 -20.51 21.39 -6.31
N ILE A 362 -19.90 22.54 -6.01
CA ILE A 362 -18.99 23.27 -6.89
C ILE A 362 -17.57 22.70 -6.77
N SER A 363 -16.99 22.38 -7.91
CA SER A 363 -15.62 21.88 -8.05
C SER A 363 -14.74 22.89 -8.77
N THR A 364 -13.42 22.78 -8.64
CA THR A 364 -12.47 23.65 -9.37
C THR A 364 -12.75 23.70 -10.87
N GLU A 365 -13.15 22.57 -11.46
CA GLU A 365 -13.51 22.48 -12.87
C GLU A 365 -14.73 23.34 -13.26
N ASN A 366 -15.67 23.59 -12.33
CA ASN A 366 -16.81 24.50 -12.59
C ASN A 366 -16.31 25.92 -12.89
N LEU A 367 -15.31 26.37 -12.13
CA LEU A 367 -14.73 27.70 -12.26
C LEU A 367 -13.83 27.77 -13.50
N LEU A 368 -13.00 26.74 -13.72
CA LEU A 368 -12.06 26.72 -14.85
C LEU A 368 -12.76 26.67 -16.22
N TYR A 369 -13.87 25.94 -16.33
CA TYR A 369 -14.59 25.78 -17.60
C TYR A 369 -15.77 26.75 -17.79
N GLY A 370 -15.97 27.69 -16.85
CA GLY A 370 -17.07 28.65 -16.90
C GLY A 370 -16.92 29.81 -17.89
N GLY A 371 -15.76 29.93 -18.56
CA GLY A 371 -15.52 30.96 -19.58
C GLY A 371 -15.11 32.33 -19.02
N GLN A 372 -14.85 33.29 -19.92
CA GLN A 372 -14.34 34.62 -19.54
C GLN A 372 -15.40 35.47 -18.85
N SER A 373 -16.68 35.30 -19.20
CA SER A 373 -17.77 36.02 -18.55
C SER A 373 -17.88 35.67 -17.07
N LEU A 374 -17.58 34.43 -16.69
CA LEU A 374 -17.53 34.04 -15.28
C LEU A 374 -16.40 34.75 -14.52
N ILE A 375 -15.24 34.92 -15.14
CA ILE A 375 -14.09 35.63 -14.53
C ILE A 375 -14.46 37.09 -14.23
N TYR A 376 -15.22 37.74 -15.12
CA TYR A 376 -15.71 39.10 -14.89
C TYR A 376 -16.65 39.17 -13.67
N HIS A 377 -17.61 38.25 -13.56
CA HIS A 377 -18.54 38.24 -12.42
C HIS A 377 -17.88 37.80 -11.12
N LEU A 378 -16.90 36.89 -11.17
CA LEU A 378 -16.07 36.53 -10.01
C LEU A 378 -15.25 37.73 -9.53
N LYS A 379 -14.71 38.53 -10.45
CA LYS A 379 -14.05 39.79 -10.11
C LYS A 379 -15.01 40.68 -9.34
N GLU A 380 -16.18 41.01 -9.91
CA GLU A 380 -17.10 41.95 -9.26
C GLU A 380 -17.57 41.45 -7.90
N LEU A 381 -17.85 40.15 -7.78
CA LEU A 381 -18.23 39.54 -6.52
C LEU A 381 -17.13 39.68 -5.46
N LEU A 382 -15.89 39.31 -5.79
CA LEU A 382 -14.76 39.44 -4.88
C LEU A 382 -14.45 40.91 -4.55
N ASP A 383 -14.43 41.77 -5.56
CA ASP A 383 -14.16 43.21 -5.39
C ASP A 383 -15.19 43.85 -4.45
N SER A 384 -16.46 43.46 -4.59
CA SER A 384 -17.56 43.90 -3.72
C SER A 384 -17.41 43.37 -2.30
N THR A 385 -16.94 42.13 -2.10
CA THR A 385 -16.67 41.62 -0.74
C THR A 385 -15.59 42.42 -0.01
N PHE A 386 -14.52 42.80 -0.71
CA PHE A 386 -13.46 43.63 -0.13
C PHE A 386 -13.92 45.08 0.08
N ARG A 387 -14.56 45.69 -0.94
CA ARG A 387 -15.09 47.05 -0.88
C ARG A 387 -16.09 47.24 0.27
N LEU A 388 -16.99 46.28 0.46
CA LEU A 388 -18.01 46.32 1.51
C LEU A 388 -17.53 45.76 2.86
N CYS A 389 -16.30 45.22 2.91
CA CYS A 389 -15.75 44.48 4.04
C CYS A 389 -16.73 43.41 4.55
N TYR A 390 -17.32 42.66 3.63
CA TYR A 390 -18.38 41.70 3.91
C TYR A 390 -18.08 40.34 3.26
N ILE A 391 -18.09 39.31 4.09
CA ILE A 391 -17.98 37.92 3.64
C ILE A 391 -19.41 37.36 3.54
N PRO A 392 -19.82 36.76 2.41
CA PRO A 392 -21.13 36.13 2.25
C PRO A 392 -21.41 35.09 3.32
N ASP A 393 -22.65 34.99 3.79
CA ASP A 393 -23.03 34.06 4.86
C ASP A 393 -22.80 32.59 4.48
N GLU A 394 -23.01 32.26 3.20
CA GLU A 394 -22.75 30.93 2.66
C GLU A 394 -21.27 30.52 2.73
N GLN A 395 -20.33 31.47 2.69
CA GLN A 395 -18.91 31.22 2.84
C GLN A 395 -18.48 31.01 4.30
N LYS A 396 -19.34 31.36 5.26
CA LYS A 396 -19.12 31.13 6.70
C LYS A 396 -19.51 29.71 7.12
N LEU A 397 -20.12 28.92 6.23
CA LEU A 397 -20.53 27.55 6.47
C LEU A 397 -19.34 26.58 6.32
N GLY A 398 -19.10 25.74 7.34
CA GLY A 398 -18.08 24.70 7.33
C GLY A 398 -18.69 23.29 7.38
N ILE A 399 -18.14 22.35 6.60
CA ILE A 399 -18.42 20.91 6.78
C ILE A 399 -17.31 20.28 7.61
N VAL A 400 -17.70 19.64 8.71
CA VAL A 400 -16.80 18.79 9.51
C VAL A 400 -16.70 17.41 8.86
N ILE A 401 -15.55 17.11 8.24
CA ILE A 401 -15.23 15.78 7.74
C ILE A 401 -14.16 15.17 8.65
N PRO A 402 -14.46 14.11 9.42
CA PRO A 402 -13.44 13.45 10.24
C PRO A 402 -12.42 12.77 9.33
N LEU A 403 -11.23 13.37 9.24
CA LEU A 403 -10.08 12.82 8.53
C LEU A 403 -9.02 12.36 9.53
N PHE A 404 -8.46 11.18 9.30
CA PHE A 404 -7.33 10.70 10.10
C PHE A 404 -6.08 11.54 9.76
N LYS A 405 -5.70 12.43 10.68
CA LYS A 405 -4.67 13.46 10.44
C LYS A 405 -3.26 12.84 10.39
N ASN A 406 -2.48 13.20 9.36
CA ASN A 406 -1.02 13.17 9.35
C ASN A 406 -0.55 14.62 9.13
N LYS A 407 0.30 15.12 10.02
CA LYS A 407 0.56 16.56 10.25
C LYS A 407 1.71 17.12 9.40
N GLY A 408 1.71 18.44 9.19
CA GLY A 408 2.68 19.26 8.43
C GLY A 408 2.91 20.62 9.11
N SER A 409 3.70 21.53 8.51
CA SER A 409 4.49 22.62 9.15
C SER A 409 3.95 24.07 9.08
N CYS A 410 4.45 24.96 9.97
CA CYS A 410 4.67 26.41 9.76
C CYS A 410 5.66 26.98 10.82
N LYS A 411 6.20 28.18 10.57
CA LYS A 411 7.33 28.87 11.22
C LYS A 411 6.88 30.06 12.10
N ASP A 412 7.53 30.22 13.25
CA ASP A 412 8.12 31.45 13.83
C ASP A 412 8.28 31.25 15.35
N ASN A 413 9.48 31.54 15.90
CA ASN A 413 9.86 31.06 17.24
C ASN A 413 10.60 32.09 18.09
N ILE A 414 9.87 32.74 18.99
CA ILE A 414 10.36 33.60 20.10
C ILE A 414 11.37 32.85 20.99
N LEU A 415 11.30 31.53 21.03
CA LEU A 415 12.20 30.70 21.82
C LEU A 415 13.66 30.77 21.36
N ASN A 416 13.92 30.94 20.05
CA ASN A 416 15.28 30.97 19.52
C ASN A 416 16.06 32.22 19.95
N ASP A 417 15.35 33.32 20.23
CA ASP A 417 15.92 34.60 20.63
C ASP A 417 16.15 34.72 22.14
N SER A 418 15.65 33.74 22.92
CA SER A 418 15.76 33.73 24.40
C SER A 418 17.20 33.58 24.91
N GLY A 419 18.13 33.15 24.06
CA GLY A 419 19.52 32.86 24.43
C GLY A 419 19.71 31.52 25.16
N TYR A 420 18.63 30.86 25.60
CA TYR A 420 18.66 29.55 26.26
C TYR A 420 18.52 28.38 25.27
N GLY A 421 18.96 27.20 25.67
CA GLY A 421 18.75 25.97 24.92
C GLY A 421 19.90 25.54 24.01
N GLY A 422 19.61 24.59 23.13
CA GLY A 422 20.59 23.93 22.27
C GLY A 422 21.13 24.86 21.20
N LYS A 423 22.45 25.04 21.18
CA LYS A 423 23.18 25.77 20.13
C LYS A 423 24.20 24.87 19.45
N ILE A 424 24.40 25.09 18.15
CA ILE A 424 25.50 24.46 17.40
C ILE A 424 26.46 25.57 16.99
N GLY A 425 27.54 25.72 17.76
CA GLY A 425 28.38 26.91 17.67
C GLY A 425 27.61 28.15 18.13
N SER A 426 27.54 29.18 17.28
CA SER A 426 26.77 30.41 17.52
C SER A 426 25.30 30.32 17.08
N ILE A 427 24.89 29.24 16.44
CA ILE A 427 23.56 29.12 15.82
C ILE A 427 22.58 28.51 16.82
N SER A 428 21.52 29.25 17.16
CA SER A 428 20.43 28.79 18.04
C SER A 428 19.53 27.78 17.32
N CYS A 429 19.38 26.59 17.91
CA CYS A 429 18.60 25.47 17.35
C CYS A 429 17.63 24.90 18.40
N CYS A 430 17.26 25.69 19.41
CA CYS A 430 16.61 25.20 20.62
C CYS A 430 15.15 24.81 20.42
N ALA A 431 14.48 25.32 19.39
CA ALA A 431 13.06 25.07 19.16
C ALA A 431 12.75 24.78 17.68
N PRO A 432 13.02 23.58 17.14
CA PRO A 432 12.43 23.17 15.88
C PRO A 432 10.90 23.01 16.01
N THR A 433 10.14 23.68 15.13
CA THR A 433 8.67 23.63 15.08
C THR A 433 8.15 23.13 13.75
N CYS A 434 7.02 22.43 13.80
CA CYS A 434 6.28 21.97 12.63
C CYS A 434 4.77 22.07 12.93
N ALA A 435 4.17 23.22 12.60
CA ALA A 435 2.81 23.58 12.97
C ALA A 435 2.58 23.49 14.47
N ASP A 436 1.71 22.60 14.94
CA ASP A 436 1.40 22.44 16.37
C ASP A 436 2.42 21.59 17.13
N ASP A 437 3.31 20.88 16.43
CA ASP A 437 4.35 20.08 17.06
C ASP A 437 5.61 20.96 17.33
N LEU A 438 5.87 21.25 18.61
CA LEU A 438 7.07 21.92 19.11
C LEU A 438 8.02 20.89 19.74
N ALA A 439 9.28 20.90 19.32
CA ALA A 439 10.35 20.17 20.00
C ALA A 439 11.33 21.17 20.63
N ILE A 440 11.64 21.00 21.91
CA ILE A 440 12.58 21.82 22.66
C ILE A 440 13.86 21.01 22.89
N LEU A 441 15.00 21.63 22.64
CA LEU A 441 16.33 21.03 22.78
C LEU A 441 17.17 21.91 23.70
N SER A 442 17.77 21.32 24.73
CA SER A 442 18.82 21.93 25.54
C SER A 442 19.75 20.83 26.09
N ASN A 443 20.97 21.23 26.45
CA ASN A 443 21.92 20.37 27.16
C ASN A 443 21.73 20.45 28.69
N CYS A 444 20.96 21.43 29.17
CA CYS A 444 20.70 21.68 30.59
C CYS A 444 19.22 21.42 30.92
N PRO A 445 18.92 20.63 31.97
CA PRO A 445 17.54 20.34 32.34
C PRO A 445 16.78 21.59 32.80
N TYR A 446 17.44 22.50 33.53
CA TYR A 446 16.83 23.76 33.99
C TYR A 446 16.47 24.68 32.83
N GLU A 447 17.37 24.85 31.85
CA GLU A 447 17.06 25.61 30.64
C GLU A 447 15.90 25.00 29.86
N THR A 448 15.82 23.67 29.79
CA THR A 448 14.69 22.98 29.16
C THR A 448 13.37 23.35 29.86
N GLN A 449 13.34 23.38 31.20
CA GLN A 449 12.16 23.76 31.95
C GLN A 449 11.82 25.25 31.79
N ILE A 450 12.81 26.13 31.71
CA ILE A 450 12.62 27.56 31.37
C ILE A 450 11.94 27.68 30.01
N LEU A 451 12.45 26.98 28.98
CA LEU A 451 11.87 27.00 27.64
C LEU A 451 10.45 26.42 27.62
N ILE A 452 10.15 25.39 28.42
CA ILE A 452 8.78 24.87 28.59
C ILE A 452 7.86 25.93 29.20
N ASN A 453 8.32 26.65 30.23
CA ASN A 453 7.55 27.72 30.86
C ASN A 453 7.31 28.88 29.88
N MET A 454 8.33 29.29 29.13
CA MET A 454 8.20 30.32 28.09
C MET A 454 7.20 29.91 27.01
N ALA A 455 7.25 28.67 26.54
CA ALA A 455 6.27 28.14 25.58
C ALA A 455 4.84 28.15 26.16
N PHE A 456 4.70 27.82 27.45
CA PHE A 456 3.42 27.86 28.14
C PHE A 456 2.86 29.28 28.31
N ASP A 457 3.69 30.23 28.73
CA ASP A 457 3.28 31.62 28.89
C ASP A 457 2.95 32.27 27.54
N PHE A 458 3.72 31.95 26.50
CA PHE A 458 3.39 32.33 25.13
C PHE A 458 2.05 31.73 24.70
N SER A 459 1.80 30.44 24.98
CA SER A 459 0.52 29.81 24.65
C SER A 459 -0.67 30.50 25.32
N LYS A 460 -0.53 30.95 26.58
CA LYS A 460 -1.56 31.73 27.27
C LYS A 460 -1.80 33.08 26.61
N ARG A 461 -0.72 33.79 26.27
CA ARG A 461 -0.81 35.12 25.65
C ARG A 461 -1.50 35.05 24.29
N GLU A 462 -1.16 34.04 23.50
CA GLU A 462 -1.75 33.81 22.17
C GLU A 462 -3.04 32.97 22.23
N ALA A 463 -3.59 32.75 23.43
CA ALA A 463 -4.86 32.06 23.68
C ALA A 463 -4.98 30.64 23.08
N TYR A 464 -3.91 29.84 23.10
CA TYR A 464 -3.96 28.41 22.76
C TYR A 464 -3.43 27.50 23.88
N LEU A 465 -3.85 26.23 23.88
CA LEU A 465 -3.53 25.28 24.95
C LEU A 465 -2.52 24.21 24.50
N LEU A 466 -1.37 24.15 25.18
CA LEU A 466 -0.45 23.02 25.07
C LEU A 466 -1.03 21.81 25.79
N GLN A 467 -1.07 20.64 25.14
CA GLN A 467 -1.71 19.43 25.68
C GLN A 467 -0.72 18.56 26.47
N PRO A 468 -0.77 18.51 27.83
CA PRO A 468 0.21 17.75 28.62
C PRO A 468 0.21 16.25 28.28
N ALA A 469 -0.94 15.69 27.93
CA ALA A 469 -1.09 14.27 27.57
C ALA A 469 -0.35 13.87 26.27
N LYS A 470 -0.03 14.83 25.39
CA LYS A 470 0.74 14.59 24.16
C LYS A 470 2.18 15.07 24.27
N SER A 471 2.50 15.83 25.30
CA SER A 471 3.85 16.33 25.58
C SER A 471 4.62 15.32 26.42
N CYS A 472 5.91 15.15 26.12
CA CYS A 472 6.80 14.31 26.92
C CYS A 472 8.23 14.80 26.81
N VAL A 473 9.05 14.40 27.78
CA VAL A 473 10.49 14.70 27.80
C VAL A 473 11.28 13.43 27.53
N ILE A 474 12.23 13.49 26.60
CA ILE A 474 13.24 12.43 26.43
C ILE A 474 14.55 12.95 27.01
N GLN A 475 15.11 12.21 27.96
CA GLN A 475 16.45 12.46 28.47
C GLN A 475 17.42 11.53 27.76
N SER A 476 18.41 12.11 27.07
CA SER A 476 19.46 11.32 26.41
C SER A 476 20.43 10.74 27.43
N LYS A 477 20.86 9.49 27.25
CA LYS A 477 21.88 8.83 28.07
C LYS A 477 23.29 9.32 27.73
N SER A 478 23.59 10.59 28.01
CA SER A 478 24.97 11.11 27.92
C SER A 478 25.70 10.97 29.26
N ARG A 479 27.03 10.88 29.22
CA ARG A 479 27.92 10.69 30.40
C ARG A 479 27.92 11.88 31.38
N HIS A 480 27.35 13.03 30.99
CA HIS A 480 27.47 14.30 31.72
C HIS A 480 26.14 14.89 32.21
N HIS A 481 25.08 14.09 32.35
CA HIS A 481 23.79 14.61 32.80
C HIS A 481 23.59 14.51 34.31
N GLU A 482 23.18 15.62 34.91
CA GLU A 482 22.53 15.64 36.22
C GLU A 482 21.21 14.85 36.14
N LYS A 483 21.03 13.90 37.06
CA LYS A 483 19.76 13.20 37.22
C LYS A 483 18.76 14.13 37.90
N VAL A 484 17.69 14.45 37.18
CA VAL A 484 16.57 15.22 37.71
C VAL A 484 15.46 14.30 38.23
N ASN A 485 14.76 14.74 39.26
CA ASN A 485 13.67 13.97 39.90
C ASN A 485 12.51 13.67 38.93
N ALA A 486 11.76 12.61 39.21
CA ALA A 486 10.66 12.13 38.36
C ALA A 486 9.56 13.18 38.09
N ASN A 487 9.37 14.15 39.01
CA ASN A 487 8.37 15.21 38.93
C ASN A 487 8.96 16.58 38.58
N PHE A 488 10.21 16.62 38.09
CA PHE A 488 10.87 17.89 37.77
C PHE A 488 10.19 18.64 36.62
N TRP A 489 9.68 17.91 35.62
CA TRP A 489 9.12 18.50 34.42
C TRP A 489 7.67 18.91 34.62
N THR A 490 7.39 20.20 34.42
CA THR A 490 6.04 20.76 34.58
C THR A 490 5.61 21.55 33.36
N LEU A 491 4.34 21.46 32.99
CA LEU A 491 3.68 22.31 32.01
C LEU A 491 2.49 23.00 32.70
N GLY A 492 2.72 24.21 33.18
CA GLY A 492 1.79 24.86 34.11
C GLY A 492 1.68 24.08 35.41
N LYS A 493 0.45 23.65 35.75
CA LYS A 493 0.19 22.82 36.94
C LYS A 493 0.33 21.30 36.68
N ALA A 494 0.47 20.88 35.44
CA ALA A 494 0.53 19.46 35.07
C ALA A 494 1.98 18.97 35.03
N THR A 495 2.26 17.78 35.56
CA THR A 495 3.56 17.11 35.44
C THR A 495 3.70 16.43 34.08
N LEU A 496 4.84 16.63 33.41
CA LEU A 496 5.14 15.99 32.13
C LEU A 496 5.85 14.64 32.32
N PRO A 497 5.45 13.59 31.59
CA PRO A 497 6.09 12.29 31.70
C PRO A 497 7.48 12.29 31.02
N THR A 498 8.45 11.65 31.68
CA THR A 498 9.72 11.29 31.05
C THR A 498 9.55 9.97 30.29
N SER A 499 9.83 9.97 28.99
CA SER A 499 9.70 8.79 28.14
C SER A 499 11.04 8.38 27.55
N LYS A 500 11.23 7.06 27.37
CA LYS A 500 12.38 6.50 26.65
C LYS A 500 12.28 6.66 25.13
N LYS A 501 11.08 6.95 24.62
CA LYS A 501 10.78 7.07 23.19
C LYS A 501 9.69 8.13 22.97
N ALA A 502 9.89 8.98 21.97
CA ALA A 502 8.83 9.82 21.42
C ALA A 502 8.94 9.88 19.88
N THR A 503 7.82 10.17 19.23
CA THR A 503 7.78 10.31 17.77
C THR A 503 7.54 11.78 17.44
N HIS A 504 8.43 12.37 16.66
CA HIS A 504 8.32 13.74 16.16
C HIS A 504 8.41 13.74 14.63
N ILE A 505 7.39 14.29 13.96
CA ILE A 505 7.27 14.30 12.48
C ILE A 505 7.46 12.87 11.89
N GLY A 506 6.89 11.87 12.55
CA GLY A 506 6.97 10.47 12.13
C GLY A 506 8.32 9.78 12.33
N ILE A 507 9.32 10.45 12.92
CA ILE A 507 10.63 9.90 13.28
C ILE A 507 10.63 9.60 14.78
N CYS A 508 11.01 8.38 15.16
CA CYS A 508 11.15 8.01 16.55
C CYS A 508 12.52 8.45 17.08
N ARG A 509 12.52 9.20 18.18
CA ARG A 509 13.69 9.51 18.98
C ARG A 509 13.66 8.66 20.25
N THR A 510 14.81 8.15 20.66
CA THR A 510 14.96 7.33 21.86
C THR A 510 16.05 7.88 22.77
N ASP A 511 16.01 7.49 24.04
CA ASP A 511 17.00 7.87 25.05
C ASP A 511 18.44 7.40 24.76
N ASP A 512 18.59 6.40 23.88
CA ASP A 512 19.87 5.84 23.41
C ASP A 512 20.27 6.32 22.01
N ASP A 513 19.54 7.29 21.45
CA ASP A 513 19.70 7.82 20.08
C ASP A 513 19.74 6.73 18.97
N SER A 514 19.10 5.59 19.23
CA SER A 514 19.08 4.47 18.32
C SER A 514 18.06 4.67 17.19
N CYS A 515 18.52 4.50 15.95
CA CYS A 515 17.64 4.45 14.76
C CYS A 515 16.69 3.24 14.72
N LYS A 516 16.89 2.26 15.60
CA LYS A 516 16.16 0.98 15.58
C LYS A 516 14.65 1.16 15.68
N ALA A 517 14.17 2.02 16.57
CA ALA A 517 12.74 2.24 16.77
C ALA A 517 12.05 2.78 15.51
N THR A 518 12.71 3.70 14.80
CA THR A 518 12.23 4.26 13.52
C THR A 518 12.22 3.20 12.44
N ILE A 519 13.30 2.42 12.32
CA ILE A 519 13.41 1.35 11.31
C ILE A 519 12.35 0.27 11.53
N ASP A 520 12.15 -0.19 12.76
CA ASP A 520 11.15 -1.21 13.09
C ASP A 520 9.72 -0.74 12.76
N GLU A 521 9.42 0.53 13.04
CA GLU A 521 8.12 1.13 12.71
C GLU A 521 7.92 1.27 11.19
N ASN A 522 8.95 1.74 10.47
CA ASN A 522 8.93 1.85 9.01
C ASN A 522 8.77 0.48 8.36
N LEU A 523 9.51 -0.53 8.81
CA LEU A 523 9.40 -1.91 8.32
C LEU A 523 8.01 -2.50 8.59
N LYS A 524 7.42 -2.22 9.77
CA LYS A 524 6.05 -2.63 10.09
C LYS A 524 5.04 -1.99 9.14
N LYS A 525 5.15 -0.68 8.88
CA LYS A 525 4.29 0.05 7.93
C LYS A 525 4.48 -0.48 6.50
N ALA A 526 5.73 -0.67 6.07
CA ALA A 526 6.07 -1.19 4.74
C ALA A 526 5.51 -2.60 4.51
N ARG A 527 5.63 -3.51 5.49
CA ARG A 527 5.04 -4.86 5.43
C ARG A 527 3.52 -4.83 5.33
N ARG A 528 2.84 -4.00 6.14
CA ARG A 528 1.37 -3.84 6.05
C ARG A 528 0.95 -3.37 4.65
N THR A 529 1.69 -2.42 4.09
CA THR A 529 1.46 -1.95 2.72
C THR A 529 1.69 -3.05 1.69
N LEU A 530 2.79 -3.81 1.79
CA LEU A 530 3.07 -4.97 0.93
C LEU A 530 1.93 -5.99 0.97
N TYR A 531 1.46 -6.38 2.16
CA TYR A 531 0.34 -7.31 2.30
C TYR A 531 -0.96 -6.76 1.69
N SER A 532 -1.24 -5.47 1.85
CA SER A 532 -2.41 -4.83 1.22
C SER A 532 -2.35 -4.84 -0.32
N LEU A 533 -1.15 -4.97 -0.89
CA LEU A 533 -0.89 -5.02 -2.33
C LEU A 533 -0.80 -6.45 -2.87
N MET A 534 -0.86 -7.50 -2.05
CA MET A 534 -0.86 -8.88 -2.56
C MET A 534 -2.10 -9.18 -3.41
N GLY A 535 -3.26 -8.61 -3.08
CA GLY A 535 -4.47 -8.72 -3.92
C GLY A 535 -4.28 -8.16 -5.34
N VAL A 536 -3.35 -7.22 -5.49
CA VAL A 536 -2.97 -6.57 -6.75
C VAL A 536 -2.09 -7.47 -7.63
N GLY A 537 -1.58 -8.59 -7.08
CA GLY A 537 -0.59 -9.44 -7.75
C GLY A 537 0.85 -9.14 -7.32
N LEU A 538 1.07 -8.36 -6.25
CA LEU A 538 2.40 -8.09 -5.70
C LEU A 538 2.92 -9.26 -4.84
N TYR A 539 2.90 -10.46 -5.41
CA TYR A 539 3.44 -11.69 -4.85
C TYR A 539 4.06 -12.47 -6.01
N GLY A 540 5.33 -12.89 -5.91
CA GLY A 540 6.13 -13.28 -7.07
C GLY A 540 5.48 -14.31 -8.00
N GLU A 541 5.17 -15.51 -7.49
CA GLU A 541 4.66 -16.59 -8.33
C GLU A 541 3.19 -16.34 -8.72
N ASN A 542 2.92 -16.29 -10.04
CA ASN A 542 1.60 -15.96 -10.61
C ASN A 542 1.14 -14.51 -10.35
N GLY A 543 2.06 -13.60 -10.06
CA GLY A 543 1.80 -12.18 -9.82
C GLY A 543 1.89 -11.30 -11.06
N LEU A 544 2.31 -10.06 -10.84
CA LEU A 544 2.65 -9.10 -11.90
C LEU A 544 4.04 -9.39 -12.46
N ASP A 545 4.31 -8.91 -13.67
CA ASP A 545 5.67 -8.95 -14.22
C ASP A 545 6.67 -8.21 -13.31
N SER A 546 7.94 -8.61 -13.37
CA SER A 546 9.00 -8.07 -12.50
C SER A 546 9.10 -6.55 -12.57
N GLN A 547 8.99 -5.96 -13.77
CA GLN A 547 9.14 -4.52 -13.95
C GLN A 547 7.96 -3.74 -13.35
N THR A 548 6.74 -4.27 -13.46
CA THR A 548 5.56 -3.68 -12.80
C THR A 548 5.64 -3.84 -11.29
N SER A 549 6.07 -5.00 -10.80
CA SER A 549 6.31 -5.23 -9.36
C SER A 549 7.33 -4.24 -8.78
N MET A 550 8.46 -4.02 -9.45
CA MET A 550 9.46 -3.02 -9.01
C MET A 550 8.91 -1.59 -9.05
N SER A 551 8.09 -1.24 -10.04
CA SER A 551 7.44 0.07 -10.11
C SER A 551 6.52 0.29 -8.90
N ILE A 552 5.69 -0.69 -8.55
CA ILE A 552 4.78 -0.61 -7.40
C ILE A 552 5.59 -0.54 -6.09
N MET A 553 6.68 -1.31 -5.97
CA MET A 553 7.57 -1.28 -4.82
C MET A 553 8.20 0.10 -4.62
N ASN A 554 8.72 0.72 -5.69
CA ASN A 554 9.29 2.08 -5.63
C ASN A 554 8.26 3.16 -5.29
N THR A 555 7.00 2.97 -5.67
CA THR A 555 5.94 3.96 -5.39
C THR A 555 5.37 3.83 -3.98
N TYR A 556 5.15 2.61 -3.48
CA TYR A 556 4.38 2.39 -2.25
C TYR A 556 5.18 1.85 -1.07
N ILE A 557 6.26 1.10 -1.31
CA ILE A 557 6.98 0.39 -0.25
C ILE A 557 8.24 1.16 0.14
N ILE A 558 9.08 1.48 -0.83
CA ILE A 558 10.35 2.18 -0.61
C ILE A 558 10.19 3.50 0.14
N PRO A 559 9.24 4.40 -0.23
CA PRO A 559 9.10 5.68 0.46
C PRO A 559 8.73 5.53 1.93
N ILE A 560 7.93 4.51 2.28
CA ILE A 560 7.56 4.19 3.66
C ILE A 560 8.74 3.59 4.41
N MET A 561 9.45 2.66 3.76
CA MET A 561 10.56 1.93 4.38
C MET A 561 11.74 2.86 4.71
N LEU A 562 12.01 3.84 3.85
CA LEU A 562 13.16 4.75 3.97
C LEU A 562 12.81 6.15 4.49
N TYR A 563 11.60 6.33 5.04
CA TYR A 563 11.18 7.62 5.57
C TYR A 563 12.03 8.04 6.77
N GLY A 564 12.65 9.23 6.72
CA GLY A 564 13.43 9.80 7.81
C GLY A 564 14.84 9.20 8.00
N LEU A 565 15.24 8.24 7.16
CA LEU A 565 16.58 7.62 7.25
C LEU A 565 17.70 8.51 6.68
N GLU A 566 17.33 9.56 5.95
CA GLU A 566 18.23 10.67 5.59
C GLU A 566 18.64 11.52 6.80
N ILE A 567 17.88 11.46 7.89
CA ILE A 567 18.16 12.17 9.16
C ILE A 567 18.78 11.20 10.16
N VAL A 568 18.16 10.02 10.34
CA VAL A 568 18.63 9.01 11.30
C VAL A 568 19.39 7.92 10.54
N ILE A 569 20.63 8.23 10.17
CA ILE A 569 21.46 7.39 9.28
C ILE A 569 21.72 6.02 9.94
N PRO A 570 21.19 4.92 9.39
CA PRO A 570 21.38 3.60 9.98
C PRO A 570 22.81 3.11 9.79
N ARG A 571 23.38 2.48 10.84
CA ARG A 571 24.70 1.84 10.82
C ARG A 571 24.66 0.45 11.45
N GLY A 572 25.65 -0.38 11.16
CA GLY A 572 25.82 -1.71 11.75
C GLY A 572 24.57 -2.59 11.64
N ARG A 573 24.12 -3.17 12.77
CA ARG A 573 22.98 -4.10 12.83
C ARG A 573 21.66 -3.50 12.33
N CYS A 574 21.46 -2.19 12.48
CA CYS A 574 20.25 -1.52 12.03
C CYS A 574 20.17 -1.47 10.50
N LEU A 575 21.28 -1.14 9.85
CA LEU A 575 21.38 -1.17 8.39
C LEU A 575 21.25 -2.60 7.85
N GLU A 576 21.88 -3.57 8.52
CA GLU A 576 21.78 -4.98 8.14
C GLU A 576 20.35 -5.50 8.23
N THR A 577 19.60 -5.13 9.28
CA THR A 577 18.19 -5.48 9.41
C THR A 577 17.36 -4.96 8.23
N LEU A 578 17.59 -3.71 7.84
CA LEU A 578 16.92 -3.09 6.70
C LEU A 578 17.27 -3.80 5.38
N ASN A 579 18.56 -4.12 5.17
CA ASN A 579 19.06 -4.88 4.04
C ASN A 579 18.40 -6.24 3.91
N ILE A 580 18.39 -7.03 4.98
CA ILE A 580 17.80 -8.36 4.99
C ILE A 580 16.33 -8.29 4.57
N GLN A 581 15.57 -7.32 5.10
CA GLN A 581 14.16 -7.17 4.73
C GLN A 581 13.99 -6.71 3.28
N PHE A 582 14.78 -5.75 2.82
CA PHE A 582 14.74 -5.28 1.44
C PHE A 582 15.05 -6.41 0.45
N LYS A 583 16.15 -7.14 0.68
CA LYS A 583 16.55 -8.32 -0.11
C LYS A 583 15.47 -9.41 -0.09
N LYS A 584 14.84 -9.66 1.07
CA LYS A 584 13.74 -10.63 1.20
C LYS A 584 12.54 -10.25 0.34
N ILE A 585 12.16 -8.97 0.31
CA ILE A 585 11.06 -8.49 -0.54
C ILE A 585 11.43 -8.68 -2.02
N LEU A 586 12.64 -8.29 -2.44
CA LEU A 586 13.09 -8.46 -3.83
C LEU A 586 13.10 -9.94 -4.24
N LYS A 587 13.66 -10.82 -3.41
CA LYS A 587 13.67 -12.28 -3.65
C LYS A 587 12.23 -12.81 -3.77
N GLN A 588 11.31 -12.37 -2.92
CA GLN A 588 9.89 -12.74 -3.00
C GLN A 588 9.23 -12.26 -4.30
N LEU A 589 9.47 -11.03 -4.73
CA LEU A 589 8.88 -10.48 -5.96
C LEU A 589 9.44 -11.13 -7.23
N LEU A 590 10.71 -11.55 -7.20
CA LEU A 590 11.36 -12.28 -8.29
C LEU A 590 11.13 -13.80 -8.22
N SER A 591 10.41 -14.30 -7.21
CA SER A 591 10.20 -15.73 -6.95
C SER A 591 11.50 -16.53 -6.78
N LEU A 592 12.53 -15.89 -6.20
CA LEU A 592 13.85 -16.46 -5.98
C LEU A 592 13.99 -17.01 -4.55
N PRO A 593 14.69 -18.14 -4.35
CA PRO A 593 15.01 -18.67 -3.02
C PRO A 593 15.85 -17.71 -2.18
N LYS A 594 15.78 -17.84 -0.85
CA LYS A 594 16.57 -17.03 0.09
C LYS A 594 18.09 -17.21 -0.08
N THR A 595 18.51 -18.38 -0.57
CA THR A 595 19.91 -18.79 -0.76
C THR A 595 20.58 -18.17 -1.98
N VAL A 596 19.81 -17.52 -2.86
CA VAL A 596 20.36 -16.85 -4.05
C VAL A 596 21.34 -15.74 -3.66
N ALA A 597 22.47 -15.65 -4.37
CA ALA A 597 23.50 -14.65 -4.19
C ALA A 597 22.91 -13.22 -4.23
N ASP A 598 23.26 -12.40 -3.25
CA ASP A 598 22.69 -11.06 -3.12
C ASP A 598 22.94 -10.12 -4.31
N PRO A 599 24.12 -10.04 -4.98
CA PRO A 599 24.30 -9.11 -6.09
C PRO A 599 23.31 -9.37 -7.24
N VAL A 600 22.89 -10.62 -7.44
CA VAL A 600 22.03 -10.98 -8.56
C VAL A 600 20.63 -10.41 -8.45
N ILE A 601 20.12 -10.21 -7.23
CA ILE A 601 18.76 -9.68 -7.06
C ILE A 601 18.71 -8.22 -7.51
N TYR A 602 19.81 -7.48 -7.34
CA TYR A 602 19.95 -6.11 -7.82
C TYR A 602 20.10 -6.09 -9.34
N ILE A 603 20.94 -6.97 -9.90
CA ILE A 603 21.10 -7.13 -11.36
C ILE A 603 19.74 -7.41 -12.03
N ILE A 604 19.02 -8.41 -11.54
CA ILE A 604 17.74 -8.85 -12.12
C ILE A 604 16.65 -7.78 -11.95
N SER A 605 16.52 -7.20 -10.76
CA SER A 605 15.48 -6.20 -10.50
C SER A 605 15.78 -4.82 -11.08
N GLY A 606 17.06 -4.50 -11.33
CA GLY A 606 17.51 -3.14 -11.61
C GLY A 606 17.46 -2.22 -10.39
N MET A 607 17.25 -2.75 -9.17
CA MET A 607 17.15 -1.94 -7.96
C MET A 607 18.52 -1.62 -7.40
N LEU A 608 18.65 -0.42 -6.86
CA LEU A 608 19.80 -0.02 -6.07
C LEU A 608 19.72 -0.67 -4.67
N PRO A 609 20.87 -1.03 -4.06
CA PRO A 609 20.92 -1.45 -2.66
C PRO A 609 20.29 -0.42 -1.72
N VAL A 610 19.89 -0.84 -0.52
CA VAL A 610 19.14 0.07 0.36
C VAL A 610 20.02 1.22 0.83
N GLU A 611 21.32 0.96 1.01
CA GLU A 611 22.35 1.95 1.30
C GLU A 611 22.43 3.00 0.21
N ALA A 612 22.52 2.58 -1.04
CA ALA A 612 22.55 3.48 -2.19
C ALA A 612 21.30 4.36 -2.23
N GLN A 613 20.12 3.81 -1.90
CA GLN A 613 18.89 4.59 -1.84
C GLN A 613 18.88 5.60 -0.68
N ILE A 614 19.48 5.24 0.46
CA ILE A 614 19.66 6.15 1.59
C ILE A 614 20.66 7.26 1.21
N ASP A 615 21.77 6.93 0.55
CA ASP A 615 22.77 7.90 0.08
C ASP A 615 22.13 8.92 -0.88
N VAL A 616 21.30 8.45 -1.84
CA VAL A 616 20.53 9.32 -2.73
C VAL A 616 19.63 10.26 -1.93
N LYS A 617 18.96 9.78 -0.88
CA LYS A 617 18.09 10.60 -0.03
C LYS A 617 18.89 11.61 0.79
N ILE A 618 20.01 11.22 1.39
CA ILE A 618 20.91 12.10 2.14
C ILE A 618 21.41 13.22 1.24
N LEU A 619 21.92 12.90 0.05
CA LEU A 619 22.47 13.89 -0.87
C LEU A 619 21.38 14.77 -1.51
N THR A 620 20.17 14.22 -1.71
CA THR A 620 19.02 15.02 -2.13
C THR A 620 18.58 15.99 -1.03
N PHE A 621 18.54 15.53 0.22
CA PHE A 621 18.20 16.33 1.39
C PHE A 621 19.22 17.45 1.59
N TYR A 622 20.50 17.11 1.58
CA TYR A 622 21.60 18.06 1.66
C TYR A 622 21.53 19.12 0.55
N GLY A 623 21.36 18.70 -0.71
CA GLY A 623 21.23 19.66 -1.80
C GLY A 623 20.02 20.59 -1.65
N ASN A 624 18.93 20.12 -1.02
CA ASN A 624 17.80 21.00 -0.73
C ASN A 624 18.16 22.05 0.34
N ILE A 625 18.89 21.66 1.38
CA ILE A 625 19.38 22.59 2.41
C ILE A 625 20.28 23.66 1.80
N THR A 626 21.25 23.28 0.96
CA THR A 626 22.19 24.25 0.36
C THR A 626 21.53 25.25 -0.61
N ARG A 627 20.26 25.02 -0.98
CA ARG A 627 19.46 25.91 -1.84
C ARG A 627 18.42 26.72 -1.07
N GLN A 628 18.34 26.56 0.25
CA GLN A 628 17.53 27.44 1.08
C GLN A 628 18.20 28.83 1.18
N GLU A 629 17.43 29.81 1.66
CA GLU A 629 17.95 31.14 1.94
C GLU A 629 19.09 31.07 2.97
N LYS A 630 20.11 31.92 2.81
CA LYS A 630 21.27 31.94 3.72
C LYS A 630 20.90 32.29 5.17
N SER A 631 19.77 32.95 5.36
CA SER A 631 19.17 33.26 6.66
C SER A 631 18.60 32.03 7.37
N SER A 632 18.33 30.94 6.65
CA SER A 632 17.77 29.72 7.26
C SER A 632 18.79 29.03 8.17
N ILE A 633 18.31 28.54 9.31
CA ILE A 633 19.13 27.81 10.30
C ILE A 633 19.76 26.59 9.64
N GLU A 634 19.01 25.87 8.81
CA GLU A 634 19.47 24.67 8.12
C GLU A 634 20.65 24.99 7.19
N TRP A 635 20.57 26.09 6.43
CA TRP A 635 21.66 26.51 5.55
C TRP A 635 22.89 26.95 6.34
N GLN A 636 22.71 27.75 7.40
CA GLN A 636 23.82 28.20 8.26
C GLN A 636 24.55 27.02 8.91
N LEU A 637 23.79 26.01 9.36
CA LEU A 637 24.36 24.77 9.90
C LEU A 637 25.15 23.99 8.83
N ALA A 638 24.60 23.88 7.61
CA ALA A 638 25.29 23.22 6.51
C ALA A 638 26.57 23.96 6.10
N GLU A 639 26.51 25.29 5.96
CA GLU A 639 27.65 26.16 5.66
C GLU A 639 28.75 26.00 6.72
N ARG A 640 28.39 26.08 8.01
CA ARG A 640 29.33 25.87 9.10
C ARG A 640 30.07 24.52 8.97
N GLN A 641 29.35 23.44 8.68
CA GLN A 641 29.95 22.11 8.52
C GLN A 641 30.83 21.98 7.27
N LEU A 642 30.54 22.76 6.21
CA LEU A 642 31.37 22.83 5.00
C LEU A 642 32.63 23.67 5.17
N ASN A 643 32.53 24.81 5.88
CA ASN A 643 33.65 25.71 6.13
C ASN A 643 34.74 25.04 6.97
N VAL A 644 34.36 24.11 7.86
CA VAL A 644 35.29 23.21 8.56
C VAL A 644 36.12 22.35 7.60
N LYS A 645 35.69 22.17 6.35
CA LYS A 645 36.33 21.32 5.33
C LYS A 645 36.93 22.09 4.14
N SER A 646 36.95 23.43 4.19
CA SER A 646 37.53 24.29 3.14
C SER A 646 36.94 24.09 1.73
N ILE A 647 35.64 23.79 1.63
CA ILE A 647 34.98 23.56 0.33
C ILE A 647 34.23 24.83 -0.10
N ASN A 648 34.75 25.54 -1.10
CA ASN A 648 34.05 26.64 -1.77
C ASN A 648 33.10 26.08 -2.82
N MET A 649 31.78 26.28 -2.70
CA MET A 649 30.81 25.82 -3.69
C MET A 649 30.02 26.98 -4.31
N ASN A 650 30.11 27.11 -5.63
CA ASN A 650 29.10 27.81 -6.40
C ASN A 650 27.80 26.98 -6.42
N PRO A 651 26.62 27.60 -6.27
CA PRO A 651 25.37 26.86 -6.22
C PRO A 651 25.07 26.21 -7.57
N ILE A 652 25.10 24.87 -7.61
CA ILE A 652 24.72 24.08 -8.77
C ILE A 652 23.18 24.02 -8.83
N SER A 653 22.60 24.09 -10.05
CA SER A 653 21.15 23.98 -10.22
C SER A 653 20.61 22.64 -9.70
N LYS A 654 19.35 22.61 -9.27
CA LYS A 654 18.69 21.39 -8.77
C LYS A 654 18.74 20.24 -9.78
N TYR A 655 18.66 20.55 -11.08
CA TYR A 655 18.72 19.57 -12.16
C TYR A 655 20.13 18.98 -12.29
N GLN A 656 21.16 19.84 -12.39
CA GLN A 656 22.56 19.42 -12.48
C GLN A 656 22.97 18.59 -11.25
N TRP A 657 22.63 19.05 -10.03
CA TRP A 657 22.89 18.33 -8.78
C TRP A 657 22.32 16.90 -8.82
N LYS A 658 21.04 16.77 -9.18
CA LYS A 658 20.38 15.47 -9.29
C LYS A 658 21.04 14.58 -10.33
N SER A 659 21.37 15.12 -11.51
CA SER A 659 22.01 14.38 -12.59
C SER A 659 23.37 13.84 -12.16
N GLU A 660 24.21 14.69 -11.57
CA GLU A 660 25.57 14.35 -11.16
C GLU A 660 25.59 13.31 -10.03
N ILE A 661 24.79 13.51 -8.98
CA ILE A 661 24.69 12.56 -7.87
C ILE A 661 24.15 11.22 -8.33
N THR A 662 23.08 11.25 -9.12
CA THR A 662 22.49 10.01 -9.62
C THR A 662 23.51 9.24 -10.45
N SER A 663 24.24 9.92 -11.34
CA SER A 663 25.29 9.31 -12.16
C SER A 663 26.43 8.72 -11.31
N LYS A 664 26.99 9.49 -10.36
CA LYS A 664 28.10 9.02 -9.51
C LYS A 664 27.72 7.84 -8.61
N ILE A 665 26.57 7.90 -7.95
CA ILE A 665 26.06 6.79 -7.11
C ILE A 665 25.80 5.56 -7.96
N GLN A 666 25.12 5.72 -9.10
CA GLN A 666 24.83 4.60 -9.99
C GLN A 666 26.11 3.95 -10.51
N LYS A 667 27.12 4.74 -10.89
CA LYS A 667 28.42 4.22 -11.34
C LYS A 667 29.10 3.40 -10.23
N PHE A 668 29.27 3.98 -9.04
CA PHE A 668 29.91 3.31 -7.91
C PHE A 668 29.23 1.99 -7.55
N TRP A 669 27.91 2.00 -7.39
CA TRP A 669 27.16 0.80 -7.01
C TRP A 669 27.09 -0.23 -8.15
N THR A 670 27.09 0.21 -9.40
CA THR A 670 27.17 -0.70 -10.55
C THR A 670 28.49 -1.45 -10.53
N GLU A 671 29.62 -0.76 -10.41
CA GLU A 671 30.95 -1.39 -10.32
C GLU A 671 31.03 -2.36 -9.13
N LYS A 672 30.56 -1.92 -7.96
CA LYS A 672 30.56 -2.75 -6.74
C LYS A 672 29.73 -4.03 -6.88
N ILE A 673 28.50 -3.92 -7.39
CA ILE A 673 27.60 -5.07 -7.57
C ILE A 673 28.16 -6.04 -8.61
N LEU A 674 28.66 -5.52 -9.73
CA LEU A 674 29.23 -6.35 -10.80
C LEU A 674 30.49 -7.08 -10.33
N ASN A 675 31.36 -6.42 -9.56
CA ASN A 675 32.53 -7.07 -8.98
C ASN A 675 32.15 -8.17 -7.98
N GLN A 676 31.13 -7.95 -7.14
CA GLN A 676 30.61 -9.01 -6.26
C GLN A 676 29.97 -10.16 -7.05
N ALA A 677 29.26 -9.88 -8.14
CA ALA A 677 28.64 -10.90 -8.96
C ALA A 677 29.67 -11.80 -9.67
N LYS A 678 30.79 -11.23 -10.15
CA LYS A 678 31.89 -11.97 -10.79
C LYS A 678 32.52 -13.04 -9.89
N LEU A 679 32.49 -12.84 -8.57
CA LEU A 679 33.01 -13.80 -7.60
C LEU A 679 32.08 -15.01 -7.39
N SER A 680 30.84 -14.96 -7.87
CA SER A 680 29.84 -16.00 -7.64
C SER A 680 29.80 -17.01 -8.79
N THR A 681 30.35 -18.20 -8.58
CA THR A 681 30.36 -19.29 -9.59
C THR A 681 28.97 -19.74 -10.02
N SER A 682 27.95 -19.56 -9.16
CA SER A 682 26.56 -19.86 -9.47
C SER A 682 25.95 -18.97 -10.56
N LEU A 683 26.59 -17.82 -10.87
CA LEU A 683 26.13 -16.84 -11.84
C LEU A 683 26.83 -16.95 -13.19
N LYS A 684 27.63 -18.01 -13.41
CA LYS A 684 28.46 -18.16 -14.62
C LYS A 684 27.68 -18.07 -15.94
N TYR A 685 26.39 -18.42 -15.94
CA TYR A 685 25.54 -18.39 -17.13
C TYR A 685 24.65 -17.14 -17.22
N LEU A 686 24.71 -16.23 -16.25
CA LEU A 686 23.90 -15.01 -16.26
C LEU A 686 24.73 -13.84 -16.82
N SER A 687 24.18 -13.12 -17.79
CA SER A 687 24.78 -11.87 -18.24
C SER A 687 24.76 -10.85 -17.11
N LEU A 688 25.94 -10.29 -16.79
CA LEU A 688 26.10 -9.32 -15.72
C LEU A 688 25.78 -7.90 -16.24
N ILE A 689 24.62 -7.75 -16.88
CA ILE A 689 24.14 -6.45 -17.38
C ILE A 689 23.29 -5.79 -16.30
N TYR A 690 23.85 -4.80 -15.62
CA TYR A 690 23.12 -4.04 -14.61
C TYR A 690 22.86 -2.62 -15.05
N THR A 691 21.58 -2.22 -15.06
CA THR A 691 21.17 -0.85 -15.35
C THR A 691 20.19 -0.38 -14.27
N PRO A 692 20.62 0.47 -13.32
CA PRO A 692 19.75 0.99 -12.27
C PRO A 692 18.43 1.56 -12.83
N GLY A 693 17.32 1.16 -12.21
CA GLY A 693 15.95 1.51 -12.62
C GLY A 693 15.33 0.62 -13.71
N ARG A 694 16.09 -0.30 -14.33
CA ARG A 694 15.60 -1.19 -15.38
C ARG A 694 15.85 -2.65 -15.01
N CYS A 695 14.81 -3.48 -15.03
CA CYS A 695 14.98 -4.91 -14.81
C CYS A 695 15.86 -5.53 -15.90
N HIS A 696 16.56 -6.60 -15.55
CA HIS A 696 17.32 -7.40 -16.49
C HIS A 696 16.40 -7.94 -17.59
N PRO A 697 16.85 -7.99 -18.87
CA PRO A 697 16.05 -8.51 -19.97
C PRO A 697 15.45 -9.90 -19.72
N ILE A 698 16.20 -10.80 -19.07
CA ILE A 698 15.74 -12.14 -18.69
C ILE A 698 14.48 -12.14 -17.79
N ALA A 699 14.26 -11.07 -17.02
CA ALA A 699 13.09 -10.89 -16.15
C ALA A 699 11.97 -10.04 -16.77
N LYS A 700 12.16 -9.57 -18.01
CA LYS A 700 11.19 -8.77 -18.77
C LYS A 700 10.46 -9.62 -19.80
N THR A 701 9.14 -9.47 -19.86
CA THR A 701 8.34 -10.03 -20.95
C THR A 701 7.77 -8.89 -21.80
N ASN A 702 7.79 -9.06 -23.12
CA ASN A 702 7.08 -8.20 -24.06
C ASN A 702 5.59 -8.58 -24.17
N SER A 703 5.24 -9.77 -23.69
CA SER A 703 3.88 -10.27 -23.63
C SER A 703 3.29 -10.00 -22.25
N MET A 704 2.10 -9.40 -22.22
CA MET A 704 1.32 -9.27 -20.98
C MET A 704 0.60 -10.58 -20.62
N ASN A 705 0.81 -11.65 -21.39
CA ASN A 705 0.20 -12.95 -21.15
C ASN A 705 0.73 -13.57 -19.86
N SER A 706 -0.19 -13.89 -18.96
CA SER A 706 0.12 -14.51 -17.67
C SER A 706 0.91 -15.82 -17.79
N ARG A 707 0.72 -16.59 -18.88
CA ARG A 707 1.50 -17.82 -19.11
C ARG A 707 2.98 -17.54 -19.29
N GLU A 708 3.36 -16.46 -19.99
CA GLU A 708 4.77 -16.09 -20.14
C GLU A 708 5.39 -15.63 -18.82
N ILE A 709 4.61 -14.89 -18.02
CA ILE A 709 5.05 -14.40 -16.70
C ILE A 709 5.35 -15.58 -15.75
N ILE A 710 4.51 -16.62 -15.76
CA ILE A 710 4.70 -17.81 -14.92
C ILE A 710 5.97 -18.58 -15.27
N ARG A 711 6.49 -18.45 -16.50
CA ARG A 711 7.74 -19.09 -16.93
C ARG A 711 9.00 -18.39 -16.41
N ILE A 712 8.90 -17.09 -16.12
CA ILE A 712 10.06 -16.27 -15.69
C ILE A 712 10.70 -16.84 -14.41
N PRO A 713 9.97 -17.13 -13.32
CA PRO A 713 10.55 -17.73 -12.11
C PRO A 713 11.43 -18.95 -12.36
N THR A 714 10.99 -19.89 -13.19
CA THR A 714 11.76 -21.10 -13.51
C THR A 714 13.06 -20.76 -14.22
N LYS A 715 13.01 -19.88 -15.22
CA LYS A 715 14.20 -19.43 -15.93
C LYS A 715 15.16 -18.66 -15.01
N LEU A 716 14.66 -17.79 -14.14
CA LEU A 716 15.49 -17.09 -13.15
C LEU A 716 16.15 -18.06 -12.17
N LYS A 717 15.43 -19.07 -11.68
CA LYS A 717 16.00 -20.10 -10.79
C LYS A 717 17.15 -20.85 -11.48
N ILE A 718 17.00 -21.18 -12.76
CA ILE A 718 18.04 -21.82 -13.57
C ILE A 718 19.25 -20.89 -13.76
N ALA A 719 19.02 -19.67 -14.23
CA ALA A 719 20.09 -18.70 -14.53
C ALA A 719 20.88 -18.27 -13.28
N THR A 720 20.26 -18.30 -12.10
CA THR A 720 20.92 -17.96 -10.83
C THR A 720 21.58 -19.16 -10.14
N GLY A 721 21.50 -20.36 -10.73
CA GLY A 721 22.01 -21.59 -10.14
C GLY A 721 21.24 -22.07 -8.90
N SER A 722 20.01 -21.57 -8.70
CA SER A 722 19.15 -21.92 -7.55
C SER A 722 18.10 -22.98 -7.86
N TYR A 723 18.07 -23.47 -9.09
CA TYR A 723 17.23 -24.60 -9.49
C TYR A 723 17.79 -25.91 -8.94
N ILE A 724 16.97 -26.65 -8.18
CA ILE A 724 17.43 -27.82 -7.41
C ILE A 724 17.45 -29.08 -8.28
N LEU A 725 18.63 -29.40 -8.80
CA LEU A 725 18.95 -30.68 -9.44
C LEU A 725 19.64 -31.64 -8.45
N GLN A 726 19.68 -32.94 -8.74
CA GLN A 726 20.35 -33.93 -7.87
C GLN A 726 21.83 -33.60 -7.66
N ALA A 727 22.56 -33.15 -8.69
CA ALA A 727 23.95 -32.70 -8.55
C ALA A 727 24.11 -31.58 -7.50
N VAL A 728 23.21 -30.59 -7.55
CA VAL A 728 23.21 -29.47 -6.60
C VAL A 728 22.86 -29.94 -5.19
N ARG A 729 21.90 -30.87 -5.09
CA ARG A 729 21.47 -31.45 -3.82
C ARG A 729 22.56 -32.32 -3.19
N ALA A 730 23.25 -33.13 -3.98
CA ALA A 730 24.37 -33.97 -3.58
C ALA A 730 25.50 -33.12 -2.97
N LYS A 731 25.86 -32.01 -3.62
CA LYS A 731 26.84 -31.04 -3.10
C LYS A 731 26.42 -30.41 -1.78
N TYR A 732 25.13 -30.13 -1.58
CA TYR A 732 24.64 -29.56 -0.32
C TYR A 732 24.62 -30.56 0.83
N ILE A 733 24.35 -31.84 0.54
CA ILE A 733 24.27 -32.93 1.53
C ILE A 733 25.66 -33.59 1.76
N ASN A 734 26.68 -33.21 0.97
CA ASN A 734 27.98 -33.89 0.92
C ASN A 734 27.86 -35.40 0.66
N ASN A 735 26.96 -35.78 -0.25
CA ASN A 735 26.76 -37.17 -0.66
C ASN A 735 26.70 -37.26 -2.20
N SER A 736 27.80 -37.71 -2.81
CA SER A 736 27.97 -37.84 -4.26
C SER A 736 27.07 -38.91 -4.90
N GLU A 737 26.66 -39.94 -4.17
CA GLU A 737 25.77 -40.99 -4.68
C GLU A 737 24.38 -40.45 -5.01
N LEU A 738 23.96 -39.37 -4.33
CA LEU A 738 22.68 -38.69 -4.58
C LEU A 738 22.68 -37.79 -5.82
N SER A 739 23.78 -37.73 -6.57
CA SER A 739 23.94 -36.86 -7.73
C SER A 739 23.29 -37.41 -9.01
N ILE A 740 23.03 -38.72 -9.05
CA ILE A 740 22.45 -39.43 -10.20
C ILE A 740 21.04 -38.91 -10.50
N CYS A 741 20.75 -38.70 -11.78
CA CYS A 741 19.45 -38.27 -12.27
C CYS A 741 18.37 -39.30 -11.98
N LYS A 742 17.39 -38.92 -11.17
CA LYS A 742 16.25 -39.80 -10.82
C LYS A 742 15.30 -40.10 -11.97
N LEU A 743 15.42 -39.37 -13.08
CA LEU A 743 14.54 -39.55 -14.24
C LEU A 743 15.04 -40.65 -15.18
N CYS A 744 16.35 -40.66 -15.49
CA CYS A 744 16.95 -41.67 -16.37
C CYS A 744 17.77 -42.72 -15.61
N ASN A 745 18.25 -42.41 -14.41
CA ASN A 745 19.14 -43.23 -13.59
C ASN A 745 20.49 -43.57 -14.25
N GLU A 746 20.92 -42.81 -15.25
CA GLU A 746 22.14 -43.12 -16.02
C GLU A 746 23.35 -42.26 -15.61
N THR A 747 23.17 -40.94 -15.48
CA THR A 747 24.26 -39.98 -15.27
C THR A 747 23.91 -38.93 -14.22
N GLU A 748 24.91 -38.16 -13.77
CA GLU A 748 24.71 -37.06 -12.82
C GLU A 748 23.72 -36.02 -13.37
N GLU A 749 22.73 -35.61 -12.55
CA GLU A 749 21.74 -34.59 -12.91
C GLU A 749 22.36 -33.18 -12.86
N THR A 750 23.26 -32.90 -13.78
CA THR A 750 23.84 -31.57 -14.00
C THR A 750 22.89 -30.70 -14.82
N LEU A 751 23.16 -29.39 -14.89
CA LEU A 751 22.37 -28.48 -15.71
C LEU A 751 22.44 -28.81 -17.22
N PRO A 752 23.63 -29.12 -17.81
CA PRO A 752 23.71 -29.64 -19.18
C PRO A 752 22.88 -30.91 -19.36
N HIS A 753 22.96 -31.87 -18.42
CA HIS A 753 22.16 -33.08 -18.50
C HIS A 753 20.66 -32.79 -18.54
N PHE A 754 20.17 -31.97 -17.61
CA PHE A 754 18.76 -31.61 -17.53
C PHE A 754 18.26 -30.88 -18.78
N LEU A 755 19.03 -29.91 -19.30
CA LEU A 755 18.59 -29.07 -20.42
C LEU A 755 18.84 -29.68 -21.80
N LEU A 756 19.84 -30.54 -21.96
CA LEU A 756 20.32 -30.98 -23.28
C LEU A 756 20.27 -32.49 -23.52
N THR A 757 20.51 -33.34 -22.52
CA THR A 757 20.81 -34.77 -22.79
C THR A 757 19.99 -35.80 -22.01
N CYS A 758 19.15 -35.39 -21.06
CA CYS A 758 18.32 -36.33 -20.29
C CYS A 758 17.32 -37.05 -21.20
N LYS A 759 17.48 -38.37 -21.38
CA LYS A 759 16.63 -39.22 -22.26
C LYS A 759 15.15 -39.16 -21.89
N SER A 760 14.82 -39.17 -20.59
CA SER A 760 13.44 -39.12 -20.11
C SER A 760 12.72 -37.80 -20.42
N LEU A 761 13.43 -36.80 -20.93
CA LEU A 761 12.88 -35.49 -21.31
C LEU A 761 13.02 -35.21 -22.82
N GLU A 762 13.52 -36.16 -23.61
CA GLU A 762 13.83 -36.00 -25.04
C GLU A 762 12.59 -35.57 -25.85
N ASP A 763 11.46 -36.24 -25.66
CA ASP A 763 10.22 -36.01 -26.41
C ASP A 763 9.70 -34.57 -26.31
N ILE A 764 9.94 -33.93 -25.16
CA ILE A 764 9.55 -32.53 -24.94
C ILE A 764 10.63 -31.56 -25.41
N ARG A 765 11.90 -31.93 -25.24
CA ARG A 765 13.05 -31.09 -25.56
C ARG A 765 13.23 -30.92 -27.07
N LYS A 766 13.33 -32.03 -27.80
CA LYS A 766 13.73 -32.07 -29.21
C LYS A 766 12.95 -31.12 -30.11
N PRO A 767 11.60 -31.13 -30.15
CA PRO A 767 10.86 -30.25 -31.06
C PRO A 767 11.00 -28.76 -30.72
N ILE A 768 11.17 -28.42 -29.43
CA ILE A 768 11.34 -27.02 -29.01
C ILE A 768 12.78 -26.55 -29.29
N LEU A 769 13.75 -27.45 -29.14
CA LEU A 769 15.15 -27.14 -29.38
C LEU A 769 15.45 -26.98 -30.87
N GLU A 770 14.90 -27.82 -31.74
CA GLU A 770 14.97 -27.68 -33.20
C GLU A 770 14.35 -26.35 -33.65
N ASP A 771 13.15 -26.02 -33.17
CA ASP A 771 12.49 -24.74 -33.43
C ASP A 771 13.27 -23.53 -32.90
N LEU A 772 14.00 -23.67 -31.78
CA LEU A 772 14.87 -22.63 -31.24
C LEU A 772 16.10 -22.43 -32.13
N ILE A 773 16.77 -23.51 -32.52
CA ILE A 773 17.96 -23.48 -33.37
C ILE A 773 17.62 -22.87 -34.72
N ASN A 774 16.57 -23.34 -35.40
CA ASN A 774 16.15 -22.81 -36.70
C ASN A 774 15.86 -21.30 -36.63
N SER A 775 15.14 -20.83 -35.60
CA SER A 775 14.93 -19.38 -35.44
C SER A 775 16.18 -18.60 -35.08
N CYS A 776 17.14 -19.20 -34.39
CA CYS A 776 18.44 -18.56 -34.19
C CYS A 776 19.19 -18.43 -35.52
N SER A 777 19.28 -19.49 -36.31
CA SER A 777 19.96 -19.48 -37.60
C SER A 777 19.30 -18.49 -38.58
N GLU A 778 17.97 -18.41 -38.63
CA GLU A 778 17.25 -17.48 -39.50
C GLU A 778 17.36 -16.02 -39.04
N GLU A 779 17.05 -15.75 -37.77
CA GLU A 779 16.89 -14.38 -37.28
C GLU A 779 18.24 -13.73 -36.88
N LEU A 780 19.24 -14.54 -36.53
CA LEU A 780 20.57 -14.06 -36.14
C LEU A 780 21.59 -14.06 -37.28
N ALA A 781 21.35 -14.81 -38.37
CA ALA A 781 22.17 -14.71 -39.58
C ALA A 781 22.16 -13.29 -40.18
N ILE A 782 21.06 -12.54 -40.00
CA ILE A 782 20.92 -11.13 -40.40
C ILE A 782 21.97 -10.23 -39.70
N PHE A 783 22.56 -10.69 -38.59
CA PHE A 783 23.56 -9.97 -37.81
C PHE A 783 24.95 -10.62 -37.86
N ASP A 784 25.25 -11.41 -38.91
CA ASP A 784 26.52 -12.12 -39.14
C ASP A 784 26.93 -13.11 -38.03
N ILE A 785 25.96 -13.66 -37.28
CA ILE A 785 26.25 -14.71 -36.28
C ILE A 785 25.99 -16.09 -36.88
N ARG A 786 27.05 -16.92 -36.95
CA ARG A 786 26.95 -18.31 -37.40
C ARG A 786 26.70 -19.26 -36.22
N ASP A 787 26.08 -20.41 -36.51
CA ASP A 787 25.71 -21.43 -35.51
C ASP A 787 26.92 -21.94 -34.69
N GLU A 788 28.10 -21.97 -35.29
CA GLU A 788 29.36 -22.41 -34.67
C GLU A 788 29.79 -21.58 -33.45
N TYR A 789 29.23 -20.37 -33.28
CA TYR A 789 29.59 -19.46 -32.19
C TYR A 789 28.68 -19.56 -30.95
N PHE A 790 27.58 -20.31 -31.01
CA PHE A 790 26.65 -20.39 -29.89
C PHE A 790 26.95 -21.59 -28.98
N ASP A 791 27.28 -21.31 -27.73
CA ASP A 791 27.02 -22.28 -26.66
C ASP A 791 25.49 -22.37 -26.47
N ILE A 792 24.90 -23.46 -26.94
CA ILE A 792 23.47 -23.77 -26.84
C ILE A 792 23.00 -23.70 -25.38
N LEU A 793 23.82 -24.17 -24.44
CA LEU A 793 23.48 -24.12 -23.01
C LEU A 793 23.36 -22.66 -22.55
N GLN A 794 24.32 -21.82 -22.91
CA GLN A 794 24.31 -20.40 -22.59
C GLN A 794 23.12 -19.68 -23.25
N LEU A 795 22.80 -20.01 -24.50
CA LEU A 795 21.66 -19.46 -25.25
C LEU A 795 20.31 -19.77 -24.58
N ILE A 796 20.13 -21.02 -24.11
CA ILE A 796 18.91 -21.43 -23.41
C ILE A 796 18.78 -20.68 -22.07
N ILE A 797 19.88 -20.57 -21.31
CA ILE A 797 19.86 -20.00 -19.96
C ILE A 797 19.72 -18.48 -20.01
N ASP A 798 20.61 -17.79 -20.72
CA ASP A 798 20.56 -16.34 -20.89
C ASP A 798 21.06 -15.94 -22.28
N PRO A 799 20.15 -15.77 -23.26
CA PRO A 799 20.53 -15.38 -24.62
C PRO A 799 21.04 -13.94 -24.69
N PHE A 800 20.86 -13.15 -23.62
CA PHE A 800 21.28 -11.75 -23.58
C PHE A 800 22.79 -11.57 -23.37
N VAL A 801 23.53 -12.65 -23.03
CA VAL A 801 25.01 -12.64 -23.01
C VAL A 801 25.58 -12.25 -24.38
N TYR A 802 24.92 -12.66 -25.47
CA TYR A 802 25.38 -12.38 -26.83
C TYR A 802 25.14 -10.93 -27.28
N LEU A 803 24.41 -10.12 -26.51
CA LEU A 803 24.15 -8.71 -26.87
C LEU A 803 25.41 -7.83 -26.82
N SER A 804 26.33 -8.11 -25.90
CA SER A 804 27.58 -7.34 -25.82
C SER A 804 28.44 -7.52 -27.06
N MET A 805 28.32 -8.67 -27.73
CA MET A 805 28.97 -8.94 -29.02
C MET A 805 28.30 -8.17 -30.16
N LEU A 806 26.96 -8.03 -30.11
CA LEU A 806 26.18 -7.53 -31.25
C LEU A 806 26.12 -6.01 -31.36
N ARG A 807 26.20 -5.26 -30.25
CA ARG A 807 26.03 -3.79 -30.20
C ARG A 807 24.86 -3.25 -31.05
N ASN A 808 23.81 -4.04 -31.25
CA ASN A 808 22.72 -3.74 -32.19
C ASN A 808 21.36 -3.80 -31.49
N GLU A 809 20.62 -2.68 -31.52
CA GLU A 809 19.30 -2.58 -30.90
C GLU A 809 18.23 -3.44 -31.60
N LYS A 810 18.38 -3.71 -32.91
CA LYS A 810 17.48 -4.61 -33.64
C LYS A 810 17.66 -6.05 -33.15
N ALA A 811 18.90 -6.50 -32.97
CA ALA A 811 19.21 -7.83 -32.43
C ALA A 811 18.67 -8.00 -30.99
N PHE A 812 18.74 -6.95 -30.17
CA PHE A 812 18.08 -6.94 -28.85
C PHE A 812 16.58 -7.25 -28.94
N LYS A 813 15.87 -6.60 -29.87
CA LYS A 813 14.43 -6.79 -30.05
C LYS A 813 14.11 -8.19 -30.57
N VAL A 814 14.93 -8.74 -31.47
CA VAL A 814 14.80 -10.12 -31.97
C VAL A 814 14.96 -11.12 -30.82
N ILE A 815 16.07 -11.04 -30.07
CA ILE A 815 16.31 -11.93 -28.93
C ILE A 815 15.17 -11.85 -27.92
N GLN A 816 14.72 -10.63 -27.58
CA GLN A 816 13.68 -10.44 -26.58
C GLN A 816 12.27 -10.89 -27.04
N LYS A 817 11.96 -10.78 -28.34
CA LYS A 817 10.61 -11.09 -28.87
C LYS A 817 10.45 -12.51 -29.40
N ILE A 818 11.53 -13.12 -29.90
CA ILE A 818 11.48 -14.40 -30.63
C ILE A 818 12.23 -15.48 -29.85
N ILE A 819 13.52 -15.27 -29.59
CA ILE A 819 14.42 -16.29 -29.03
C ILE A 819 14.14 -16.56 -27.54
N ASP A 820 14.15 -15.53 -26.71
CA ASP A 820 14.00 -15.66 -25.25
C ASP A 820 12.66 -16.31 -24.82
N PRO A 821 11.50 -16.01 -25.46
CA PRO A 821 10.26 -16.76 -25.22
C PRO A 821 10.37 -18.26 -25.49
N LYS A 822 11.06 -18.68 -26.56
CA LYS A 822 11.31 -20.10 -26.87
C LYS A 822 12.19 -20.74 -25.79
N CYS A 823 13.28 -20.08 -25.40
CA CYS A 823 14.13 -20.54 -24.29
C CYS A 823 13.36 -20.68 -22.97
N ARG A 824 12.48 -19.71 -22.65
CA ARG A 824 11.60 -19.78 -21.45
C ARG A 824 10.64 -20.96 -21.54
N ARG A 825 10.02 -21.18 -22.69
CA ARG A 825 9.10 -22.29 -22.93
C ARG A 825 9.81 -23.63 -22.74
N LEU A 826 11.01 -23.80 -23.29
CA LEU A 826 11.82 -25.00 -23.09
C LEU A 826 12.08 -25.25 -21.60
N CYS A 827 12.70 -24.29 -20.91
CA CYS A 827 13.02 -24.40 -19.48
C CYS A 827 11.80 -24.74 -18.62
N TYR A 828 10.66 -24.09 -18.89
CA TYR A 828 9.44 -24.32 -18.14
C TYR A 828 8.80 -25.67 -18.44
N ASN A 829 8.76 -26.11 -19.71
CA ASN A 829 8.19 -27.40 -20.07
C ASN A 829 9.01 -28.56 -19.49
N LEU A 830 10.34 -28.49 -19.56
CA LEU A 830 11.23 -29.47 -18.93
C LEU A 830 11.05 -29.50 -17.41
N HIS A 831 10.86 -28.33 -16.79
CA HIS A 831 10.54 -28.24 -15.36
C HIS A 831 9.23 -28.95 -15.02
N CYS A 832 8.14 -28.65 -15.74
CA CYS A 832 6.85 -29.28 -15.51
C CYS A 832 6.91 -30.80 -15.67
N GLU A 833 7.58 -31.28 -16.71
CA GLU A 833 7.69 -32.71 -16.99
C GLU A 833 8.53 -33.44 -15.95
N ARG A 834 9.68 -32.86 -15.57
CA ARG A 834 10.48 -33.39 -14.46
C ARG A 834 9.64 -33.55 -13.20
N TYR A 835 8.85 -32.55 -12.84
CA TYR A 835 7.98 -32.64 -11.65
C TYR A 835 6.91 -33.73 -11.81
N ARG A 836 6.31 -33.86 -13.00
CA ARG A 836 5.32 -34.91 -13.30
C ARG A 836 5.91 -36.31 -13.13
N LEU A 837 7.09 -36.56 -13.70
CA LEU A 837 7.78 -37.84 -13.63
C LEU A 837 8.20 -38.18 -12.20
N LEU A 838 8.77 -37.24 -11.45
CA LEU A 838 9.14 -37.45 -10.05
C LEU A 838 7.94 -37.75 -9.14
N GLN A 839 6.80 -37.09 -9.35
CA GLN A 839 5.57 -37.36 -8.58
C GLN A 839 5.01 -38.76 -8.87
N LEU A 840 5.07 -39.21 -10.13
CA LEU A 840 4.64 -40.56 -10.50
C LEU A 840 5.51 -41.63 -9.83
N ASP A 841 6.81 -41.40 -9.69
CA ASP A 841 7.72 -42.30 -8.98
C ASP A 841 7.44 -42.33 -7.47
N ASP A 842 7.12 -41.19 -6.85
CA ASP A 842 6.71 -41.14 -5.44
C ASP A 842 5.40 -41.91 -5.21
N ILE A 843 4.43 -41.81 -6.14
CA ILE A 843 3.18 -42.57 -6.10
C ILE A 843 3.44 -44.07 -6.30
N LYS A 844 4.31 -44.46 -7.25
CA LYS A 844 4.69 -45.86 -7.48
C LYS A 844 5.41 -46.47 -6.27
N LYS A 845 6.30 -45.72 -5.61
CA LYS A 845 6.98 -46.15 -4.38
C LYS A 845 6.02 -46.30 -3.20
N LYS A 846 5.01 -45.44 -3.08
CA LYS A 846 3.93 -45.56 -2.09
C LYS A 846 2.96 -46.72 -2.34
N LYS A 847 2.87 -47.22 -3.57
CA LYS A 847 2.07 -48.43 -3.90
C LYS A 847 2.86 -49.73 -3.73
N LYS A 848 4.19 -49.68 -3.72
CA LYS A 848 5.09 -50.82 -3.51
C LYS A 848 5.45 -51.06 -2.04
N LYS A 849 5.35 -50.02 -1.21
CA LYS A 849 5.31 -50.13 0.26
C LYS A 849 3.87 -50.34 0.70
#